data_AF-A0A5E8H064-F1
#
_entry.id   AF-A0A5E8H064-F1
#
_cell.length_a   1.000
_cell.length_b   1.000
_cell.length_c   1.000
_cell.angle_alpha   90.00
_cell.angle_beta   90.00
_cell.angle_gamma   90.00
#
_symmetry.space_group_name_H-M   'P 1'
#
loop_
_entity.id
_entity.type
_entity.pdbx_description
1 polymer ?
#
loop_
_entity_poly.entity_id
_entity_poly.type
_entity_poly.pdbx_seq_one_letter_code
_entity_poly.pdbx_strand_id
1 'polypeptide(L)'
;MAFSITSSFDSDFYLSQNPDVAAAIEAGLFESAEQHFNQFGFSEGRDPNPYFDTSFYLEQNPDVAAAGINPLNHFNQFGETEGRSPNAIFNPTYYLEQNPDVAASGISPFLHFINHGASEGRSPNASVASQTSEGFDEAAYLAANPDIADAIANGTFSSGYEHWLLFGFDESRSGAQNTSGDPIDQPSNDGTPNDSPDDSPADPDAPGAGGGGGGVTPDTTPPTITSSPTFEINENETDVGTITANEASTFSIVGGDDQALFQINSNTGALSFASAADFENPQDAGSNNVYEVEVQAQDASGNTSTAVIAVTVEDASEVNGGTIQAAIDAANAGDTIYVAAGTYAENLVIDKAITIKALNGGDVNIAPASGVAVTFATGVDGDVTLDGLDLVGNGTSTRGIDVTPGANIGTLTFTNGEINGFTDRGIFSTDNADPTNLLAMGALVVSNSTLSDNGDGGGNTAHIKLFGFNGNATFENIGLVGQSGGSAIGSRPDNAIELIGGLNAPNSANPAPANSPDIGTVTFNGVTVSGEYHKNPIGIFNFGELDGLSITGLDLSGAVSSWKLFNIDGVTETNIDGSSYGITFPNTTDVVAEFQGEKSANQGTVDTIITGTSSSDQLNGKEGNDTLNGGDGNDILIGLAGDDRIDGGDGIDSAIFSGGSENFTLTRQADGSIVVVDNVGTDGTDTVVNVENFVFVGGTTET
;
A
#
# COMPACT_ATOMS: atom_id res chain seq x y z
N MET A 1 13.26 31.83 3.05
CA MET A 1 13.38 31.49 1.61
C MET A 1 12.20 32.17 0.90
N ALA A 2 11.93 31.96 -0.39
CA ALA A 2 10.58 32.30 -0.88
C ALA A 2 9.64 31.22 -0.35
N PHE A 3 8.56 31.60 0.35
CA PHE A 3 7.56 30.64 0.79
C PHE A 3 6.85 30.12 -0.47
N SER A 4 6.92 28.81 -0.70
CA SER A 4 6.42 28.15 -1.89
C SER A 4 5.45 27.08 -1.44
N ILE A 5 4.20 27.48 -1.24
CA ILE A 5 3.14 26.60 -0.75
C ILE A 5 2.82 25.59 -1.87
N THR A 6 3.47 24.43 -1.80
CA THR A 6 3.25 23.28 -2.70
C THR A 6 2.59 22.10 -1.99
N SER A 7 2.35 22.23 -0.67
CA SER A 7 1.46 21.39 0.13
C SER A 7 0.35 22.28 0.69
N SER A 8 -0.83 21.71 0.95
CA SER A 8 -1.91 22.37 1.70
C SER A 8 -1.64 22.41 3.22
N PHE A 9 -0.64 21.67 3.70
CA PHE A 9 -0.22 21.65 5.10
C PHE A 9 1.14 22.35 5.26
N ASP A 10 1.29 23.17 6.30
CA ASP A 10 2.49 23.95 6.58
C ASP A 10 3.09 23.54 7.94
N SER A 11 4.08 22.64 7.91
CA SER A 11 4.75 22.14 9.13
C SER A 11 5.50 23.23 9.90
N ASP A 12 6.06 24.24 9.24
CA ASP A 12 6.81 25.32 9.90
C ASP A 12 5.85 26.24 10.66
N PHE A 13 4.71 26.59 10.04
CA PHE A 13 3.62 27.28 10.74
C PHE A 13 3.07 26.43 11.88
N TYR A 14 2.68 25.18 11.59
CA TYR A 14 1.98 24.32 12.53
C TYR A 14 2.81 24.09 13.81
N LEU A 15 4.10 23.78 13.69
CA LEU A 15 4.98 23.59 14.85
C LEU A 15 5.34 24.91 15.56
N SER A 16 5.21 26.06 14.89
CA SER A 16 5.35 27.37 15.56
C SER A 16 4.15 27.73 16.43
N GLN A 17 2.95 27.27 16.07
CA GLN A 17 1.73 27.46 16.87
C GLN A 17 1.55 26.37 17.93
N ASN A 18 2.12 25.18 17.70
CA ASN A 18 1.92 23.97 18.51
C ASN A 18 3.26 23.41 19.06
N PRO A 19 3.88 24.05 20.08
CA PRO A 19 5.16 23.58 20.65
C PRO A 19 5.06 22.25 21.40
N ASP A 20 3.86 21.85 21.83
CA ASP A 20 3.56 20.55 22.41
C ASP A 20 3.73 19.43 21.38
N VAL A 21 3.26 19.66 20.15
CA VAL A 21 3.45 18.72 19.02
C VAL A 21 4.91 18.63 18.61
N ALA A 22 5.64 19.76 18.62
CA ALA A 22 7.07 19.75 18.38
C ALA A 22 7.84 18.88 19.40
N ALA A 23 7.44 18.92 20.67
CA ALA A 23 8.00 18.06 21.71
C ALA A 23 7.57 16.59 21.56
N ALA A 24 6.34 16.31 21.13
CA ALA A 24 5.85 14.96 20.87
C ALA A 24 6.58 14.29 19.69
N ILE A 25 6.92 15.05 18.63
CA ILE A 25 7.78 14.60 17.53
C ILE A 25 9.23 14.37 18.01
N GLU A 26 9.79 15.26 18.84
CA GLU A 26 11.14 15.04 19.43
C GLU A 26 11.18 13.80 20.35
N ALA A 27 10.04 13.44 20.95
CA ALA A 27 9.86 12.21 21.73
C ALA A 27 9.57 10.95 20.87
N GLY A 28 9.44 11.06 19.55
CA GLY A 28 9.18 9.94 18.63
C GLY A 28 7.72 9.45 18.62
N LEU A 29 6.79 10.18 19.25
CA LEU A 29 5.37 9.83 19.29
C LEU A 29 4.65 10.10 17.96
N PHE A 30 5.21 11.00 17.14
CA PHE A 30 4.73 11.32 15.80
C PHE A 30 5.91 11.40 14.83
N GLU A 31 5.74 10.84 13.64
CA GLU A 31 6.70 10.91 12.54
C GLU A 31 6.71 12.32 11.89
N SER A 32 5.60 13.06 11.97
CA SER A 32 5.51 14.43 11.43
C SER A 32 4.40 15.28 12.05
N ALA A 33 4.49 16.60 11.84
CA ALA A 33 3.43 17.56 12.15
C ALA A 33 2.13 17.28 11.38
N GLU A 34 2.24 16.77 10.16
CA GLU A 34 1.11 16.44 9.30
C GLU A 34 0.38 15.16 9.78
N GLN A 35 1.12 14.16 10.27
CA GLN A 35 0.52 12.99 10.95
C GLN A 35 -0.27 13.44 12.18
N HIS A 36 0.33 14.26 13.06
CA HIS A 36 -0.37 14.81 14.21
C HIS A 36 -1.63 15.57 13.80
N PHE A 37 -1.56 16.47 12.81
CA PHE A 37 -2.75 17.21 12.37
C PHE A 37 -3.84 16.28 11.82
N ASN A 38 -3.46 15.25 11.06
CA ASN A 38 -4.40 14.31 10.47
C ASN A 38 -5.05 13.35 11.50
N GLN A 39 -4.40 13.09 12.64
CA GLN A 39 -4.88 12.19 13.68
C GLN A 39 -5.55 12.92 14.87
N PHE A 40 -5.04 14.08 15.27
CA PHE A 40 -5.47 14.85 16.45
C PHE A 40 -5.80 16.31 16.12
N GLY A 41 -4.90 17.00 15.43
CA GLY A 41 -4.92 18.46 15.33
C GLY A 41 -6.19 19.05 14.72
N PHE A 42 -6.85 18.31 13.82
CA PHE A 42 -8.09 18.78 13.21
C PHE A 42 -9.32 18.70 14.14
N SER A 43 -9.40 17.70 15.02
CA SER A 43 -10.49 17.57 16.00
C SER A 43 -10.28 18.49 17.21
N GLU A 44 -9.02 18.75 17.56
CA GLU A 44 -8.62 19.83 18.47
C GLU A 44 -8.87 21.24 17.92
N GLY A 45 -9.25 21.39 16.64
CA GLY A 45 -9.54 22.67 16.01
C GLY A 45 -8.31 23.53 15.64
N ARG A 46 -7.11 22.94 15.61
CA ARG A 46 -5.84 23.63 15.27
C ARG A 46 -5.75 23.89 13.77
N ASP A 47 -5.14 25.00 13.38
CA ASP A 47 -5.03 25.40 11.96
C ASP A 47 -3.81 24.77 11.25
N PRO A 48 -3.98 24.12 10.08
CA PRO A 48 -2.89 23.43 9.37
C PRO A 48 -1.96 24.35 8.56
N ASN A 49 -2.38 25.58 8.30
CA ASN A 49 -1.61 26.62 7.60
C ASN A 49 -2.24 28.00 7.90
N PRO A 50 -1.56 29.14 7.66
CA PRO A 50 -2.06 30.48 8.00
C PRO A 50 -3.33 30.94 7.25
N TYR A 51 -3.89 30.12 6.37
CA TYR A 51 -4.98 30.44 5.44
C TYR A 51 -6.15 29.47 5.53
N PHE A 52 -6.11 28.47 6.41
CA PHE A 52 -7.20 27.51 6.62
C PHE A 52 -7.61 27.52 8.09
N ASP A 53 -8.84 27.94 8.36
CA ASP A 53 -9.41 28.03 9.70
C ASP A 53 -10.23 26.75 9.94
N THR A 54 -9.65 25.83 10.72
CA THR A 54 -10.23 24.52 11.00
C THR A 54 -11.57 24.65 11.71
N SER A 55 -11.67 25.58 12.66
CA SER A 55 -12.87 25.79 13.46
C SER A 55 -14.02 26.39 12.64
N PHE A 56 -13.74 27.42 11.83
CA PHE A 56 -14.69 28.01 10.90
C PHE A 56 -15.15 26.99 9.84
N TYR A 57 -14.24 26.17 9.31
CA TYR A 57 -14.63 25.19 8.31
C TYR A 57 -15.62 24.17 8.86
N LEU A 58 -15.40 23.68 10.09
CA LEU A 58 -16.30 22.74 10.74
C LEU A 58 -17.63 23.41 11.15
N GLU A 59 -17.63 24.67 11.61
CA GLU A 59 -18.87 25.41 11.90
C GLU A 59 -19.74 25.64 10.65
N GLN A 60 -19.13 26.04 9.52
CA GLN A 60 -19.84 26.31 8.27
C GLN A 60 -20.24 25.03 7.51
N ASN A 61 -19.65 23.88 7.85
CA ASN A 61 -19.92 22.59 7.21
C ASN A 61 -20.31 21.53 8.26
N PRO A 62 -21.51 21.62 8.87
CA PRO A 62 -21.95 20.67 9.91
C PRO A 62 -22.06 19.22 9.42
N ASP A 63 -22.12 19.00 8.11
CA ASP A 63 -22.06 17.67 7.47
C ASP A 63 -20.66 17.05 7.54
N VAL A 64 -19.61 17.87 7.40
CA VAL A 64 -18.21 17.46 7.57
C VAL A 64 -17.91 17.22 9.05
N ALA A 65 -18.38 18.13 9.92
CA ALA A 65 -18.17 18.03 11.37
C ALA A 65 -18.93 16.87 12.03
N ALA A 66 -20.18 16.63 11.65
CA ALA A 66 -20.97 15.49 12.15
C ALA A 66 -20.50 14.12 11.61
N ALA A 67 -19.59 14.12 10.65
CA ALA A 67 -18.97 12.93 10.08
C ALA A 67 -17.49 12.77 10.48
N GLY A 68 -16.95 13.57 11.41
CA GLY A 68 -15.54 13.43 11.85
C GLY A 68 -14.48 13.65 10.76
N ILE A 69 -14.86 14.14 9.57
CA ILE A 69 -13.94 14.19 8.42
C ILE A 69 -12.92 15.31 8.60
N ASN A 70 -11.63 14.99 8.42
CA ASN A 70 -10.55 15.98 8.38
C ASN A 70 -10.89 17.12 7.37
N PRO A 71 -11.04 18.37 7.83
CA PRO A 71 -11.61 19.46 7.04
C PRO A 71 -10.66 19.96 5.94
N LEU A 72 -9.34 19.86 6.14
CA LEU A 72 -8.36 20.22 5.10
C LEU A 72 -8.43 19.23 3.94
N ASN A 73 -8.46 17.92 4.25
CA ASN A 73 -8.58 16.87 3.24
C ASN A 73 -9.93 16.98 2.51
N HIS A 74 -11.03 17.22 3.24
CA HIS A 74 -12.34 17.49 2.64
C HIS A 74 -12.33 18.71 1.71
N PHE A 75 -11.71 19.82 2.13
CA PHE A 75 -11.62 21.03 1.31
C PHE A 75 -10.81 20.81 0.02
N ASN A 76 -9.65 20.18 0.13
CA ASN A 76 -8.77 19.87 -1.00
C ASN A 76 -9.44 18.93 -2.03
N GLN A 77 -10.20 17.94 -1.56
CA GLN A 77 -10.79 16.92 -2.43
C GLN A 77 -12.15 17.33 -3.01
N PHE A 78 -12.99 17.99 -2.21
CA PHE A 78 -14.37 18.34 -2.57
C PHE A 78 -14.65 19.83 -2.38
N GLY A 79 -14.36 20.37 -1.20
CA GLY A 79 -14.89 21.65 -0.75
C GLY A 79 -14.52 22.86 -1.62
N GLU A 80 -13.32 22.89 -2.20
CA GLU A 80 -12.95 23.96 -3.16
C GLU A 80 -13.84 23.92 -4.42
N THR A 81 -14.16 22.72 -4.92
CA THR A 81 -15.02 22.52 -6.11
C THR A 81 -16.51 22.72 -5.80
N GLU A 82 -16.92 22.46 -4.56
CA GLU A 82 -18.27 22.74 -4.05
C GLU A 82 -18.46 24.22 -3.66
N GLY A 83 -17.38 25.00 -3.62
CA GLY A 83 -17.41 26.43 -3.27
C GLY A 83 -17.45 26.72 -1.77
N ARG A 84 -17.18 25.74 -0.92
CA ARG A 84 -17.08 25.88 0.55
C ARG A 84 -15.88 26.78 0.88
N SER A 85 -16.07 27.71 1.81
CA SER A 85 -15.02 28.66 2.21
C SER A 85 -14.04 28.03 3.22
N PRO A 86 -12.70 28.06 3.00
CA PRO A 86 -11.69 27.52 3.92
C PRO A 86 -11.41 28.42 5.15
N ASN A 87 -11.91 29.66 5.12
CA ASN A 87 -11.86 30.65 6.20
C ASN A 87 -12.90 31.75 5.90
N ALA A 88 -13.14 32.66 6.85
CA ALA A 88 -14.12 33.75 6.70
C ALA A 88 -13.82 34.75 5.56
N ILE A 89 -12.60 34.78 5.04
CA ILE A 89 -12.09 35.78 4.09
C ILE A 89 -12.08 35.25 2.65
N PHE A 90 -11.86 33.96 2.40
CA PHE A 90 -11.78 33.37 1.06
C PHE A 90 -13.07 32.66 0.63
N ASN A 91 -13.56 32.94 -0.58
CA ASN A 91 -14.67 32.20 -1.18
C ASN A 91 -14.31 31.72 -2.60
N PRO A 92 -14.13 30.40 -2.84
CA PRO A 92 -13.68 29.87 -4.13
C PRO A 92 -14.58 30.28 -5.30
N THR A 93 -15.90 30.19 -5.13
CA THR A 93 -16.89 30.54 -6.16
C THR A 93 -16.77 32.00 -6.59
N TYR A 94 -16.78 32.93 -5.63
CA TYR A 94 -16.61 34.35 -5.89
C TYR A 94 -15.27 34.65 -6.59
N TYR A 95 -14.19 34.03 -6.09
CA TYR A 95 -12.86 34.26 -6.63
C TYR A 95 -12.74 33.77 -8.09
N LEU A 96 -13.33 32.62 -8.44
CA LEU A 96 -13.41 32.16 -9.83
C LEU A 96 -14.30 33.04 -10.71
N GLU A 97 -15.42 33.56 -10.19
CA GLU A 97 -16.28 34.50 -10.93
C GLU A 97 -15.57 35.82 -11.28
N GLN A 98 -14.77 36.36 -10.36
CA GLN A 98 -14.02 37.60 -10.60
C GLN A 98 -12.74 37.41 -11.41
N ASN A 99 -12.20 36.19 -11.47
CA ASN A 99 -10.92 35.88 -12.10
C ASN A 99 -11.07 34.80 -13.21
N PRO A 100 -11.67 35.13 -14.38
CA PRO A 100 -11.86 34.18 -15.48
C PRO A 100 -10.57 33.63 -16.08
N ASP A 101 -9.43 34.28 -15.85
CA ASP A 101 -8.09 33.79 -16.19
C ASP A 101 -7.68 32.59 -15.32
N VAL A 102 -7.96 32.66 -14.02
CA VAL A 102 -7.76 31.53 -13.07
C VAL A 102 -8.74 30.41 -13.39
N ALA A 103 -10.03 30.73 -13.58
CA ALA A 103 -11.05 29.73 -13.95
C ALA A 103 -10.75 29.02 -15.29
N ALA A 104 -10.13 29.71 -16.25
CA ALA A 104 -9.69 29.11 -17.52
C ALA A 104 -8.38 28.31 -17.41
N SER A 105 -7.62 28.46 -16.32
CA SER A 105 -6.35 27.73 -16.10
C SER A 105 -6.55 26.35 -15.46
N GLY A 106 -7.65 26.15 -14.72
CA GLY A 106 -7.89 24.92 -13.95
C GLY A 106 -7.02 24.79 -12.68
N ILE A 107 -6.30 25.84 -12.29
CA ILE A 107 -5.52 25.89 -11.04
C ILE A 107 -6.47 26.16 -9.87
N SER A 108 -6.21 25.53 -8.72
CA SER A 108 -6.88 25.79 -7.44
C SER A 108 -7.02 27.30 -7.17
N PRO A 109 -8.23 27.87 -7.05
CA PRO A 109 -8.43 29.28 -6.77
C PRO A 109 -7.84 29.71 -5.42
N PHE A 110 -7.87 28.86 -4.38
CA PHE A 110 -7.26 29.12 -3.07
C PHE A 110 -5.73 29.17 -3.19
N LEU A 111 -5.11 28.17 -3.82
CA LEU A 111 -3.66 28.11 -3.97
C LEU A 111 -3.14 29.23 -4.90
N HIS A 112 -3.91 29.63 -5.91
CA HIS A 112 -3.64 30.82 -6.71
C HIS A 112 -3.78 32.10 -5.88
N PHE A 113 -4.82 32.22 -5.04
CA PHE A 113 -5.03 33.41 -4.23
C PHE A 113 -3.84 33.66 -3.29
N ILE A 114 -3.36 32.62 -2.60
CA ILE A 114 -2.23 32.75 -1.68
C ILE A 114 -0.92 33.06 -2.44
N ASN A 115 -0.56 32.24 -3.44
CA ASN A 115 0.73 32.40 -4.11
C ASN A 115 0.82 33.66 -5.00
N HIS A 116 -0.31 34.19 -5.49
CA HIS A 116 -0.35 35.30 -6.45
C HIS A 116 -1.44 36.34 -6.13
N GLY A 117 -2.69 35.91 -5.92
CA GLY A 117 -3.86 36.78 -5.93
C GLY A 117 -3.86 37.88 -4.88
N ALA A 118 -3.38 37.60 -3.67
CA ALA A 118 -3.20 38.60 -2.63
C ALA A 118 -2.20 39.69 -3.05
N SER A 119 -1.02 39.29 -3.56
CA SER A 119 0.00 40.22 -4.08
C SER A 119 -0.45 41.00 -5.33
N GLU A 120 -1.41 40.46 -6.10
CA GLU A 120 -2.04 41.13 -7.24
C GLU A 120 -3.25 42.01 -6.84
N GLY A 121 -3.61 42.06 -5.55
CA GLY A 121 -4.73 42.85 -5.03
C GLY A 121 -6.12 42.31 -5.42
N ARG A 122 -6.22 41.04 -5.84
CA ARG A 122 -7.50 40.39 -6.19
C ARG A 122 -8.33 40.17 -4.93
N SER A 123 -9.61 40.53 -4.95
CA SER A 123 -10.48 40.40 -3.78
C SER A 123 -10.89 38.93 -3.54
N PRO A 124 -10.72 38.39 -2.32
CA PRO A 124 -10.99 36.98 -2.00
C PRO A 124 -12.47 36.65 -1.77
N ASN A 125 -13.29 37.63 -1.40
CA ASN A 125 -14.75 37.50 -1.30
C ASN A 125 -15.49 38.81 -1.65
N ALA A 126 -16.81 38.75 -1.82
CA ALA A 126 -17.66 39.88 -2.19
C ALA A 126 -17.73 41.00 -1.12
N SER A 127 -17.61 40.65 0.16
CA SER A 127 -17.60 41.58 1.29
C SER A 127 -16.37 42.47 1.24
N VAL A 128 -15.19 41.85 1.16
CA VAL A 128 -13.90 42.53 0.96
C VAL A 128 -13.96 43.37 -0.30
N ALA A 129 -14.41 42.81 -1.44
CA ALA A 129 -14.50 43.55 -2.69
C ALA A 129 -15.40 44.79 -2.62
N SER A 130 -16.46 44.78 -1.80
CA SER A 130 -17.32 45.95 -1.59
C SER A 130 -16.59 47.06 -0.82
N GLN A 131 -15.74 46.69 0.14
CA GLN A 131 -14.95 47.57 0.99
C GLN A 131 -13.72 48.12 0.24
N THR A 132 -12.98 47.25 -0.44
CA THR A 132 -11.79 47.55 -1.25
C THR A 132 -12.16 47.96 -2.68
N SER A 133 -13.40 48.38 -2.92
CA SER A 133 -13.91 48.75 -4.25
C SER A 133 -13.22 49.97 -4.88
N GLU A 134 -12.52 50.77 -4.05
CA GLU A 134 -11.62 51.85 -4.47
C GLU A 134 -10.13 51.49 -4.26
N GLY A 135 -9.80 50.20 -4.22
CA GLY A 135 -8.46 49.64 -3.95
C GLY A 135 -8.03 49.74 -2.48
N PHE A 136 -7.10 48.91 -2.04
CA PHE A 136 -6.49 48.96 -0.70
C PHE A 136 -5.18 49.77 -0.71
N ASP A 137 -4.98 50.69 0.23
CA ASP A 137 -3.72 51.44 0.34
C ASP A 137 -2.70 50.70 1.22
N GLU A 138 -2.02 49.73 0.62
CA GLU A 138 -0.92 48.98 1.24
C GLU A 138 0.20 49.88 1.76
N ALA A 139 0.48 51.00 1.08
CA ALA A 139 1.54 51.92 1.49
C ALA A 139 1.15 52.68 2.76
N ALA A 140 -0.13 53.04 2.93
CA ALA A 140 -0.65 53.57 4.19
C ALA A 140 -0.66 52.51 5.30
N TYR A 141 -1.08 51.28 5.00
CA TYR A 141 -1.14 50.19 5.97
C TYR A 141 0.24 49.80 6.53
N LEU A 142 1.24 49.66 5.66
CA LEU A 142 2.63 49.36 6.05
C LEU A 142 3.35 50.55 6.70
N ALA A 143 2.97 51.79 6.37
CA ALA A 143 3.44 52.97 7.08
C ALA A 143 2.85 53.09 8.50
N ALA A 144 1.66 52.53 8.74
CA ALA A 144 1.03 52.44 10.05
C ALA A 144 1.53 51.25 10.88
N ASN A 145 1.92 50.14 10.24
CA ASN A 145 2.36 48.89 10.88
C ASN A 145 3.76 48.44 10.36
N PRO A 146 4.85 49.08 10.82
CA PRO A 146 6.20 48.81 10.30
C PRO A 146 6.73 47.41 10.62
N ASP A 147 6.22 46.77 11.67
CA ASP A 147 6.45 45.37 12.02
C ASP A 147 6.00 44.42 10.90
N ILE A 148 4.94 44.78 10.18
CA ILE A 148 4.43 44.01 9.04
C ILE A 148 5.27 44.25 7.78
N ALA A 149 5.82 45.46 7.62
CA ALA A 149 6.80 45.74 6.56
C ALA A 149 8.10 44.92 6.76
N ASP A 150 8.56 44.76 8.00
CA ASP A 150 9.67 43.88 8.33
C ASP A 150 9.29 42.39 8.15
N ALA A 151 8.05 41.98 8.47
CA ALA A 151 7.57 40.61 8.22
C ALA A 151 7.55 40.26 6.71
N ILE A 152 7.06 41.15 5.85
CA ILE A 152 7.09 41.00 4.38
C ILE A 152 8.54 40.96 3.88
N ALA A 153 9.42 41.82 4.40
CA ALA A 153 10.84 41.82 4.02
C ALA A 153 11.58 40.52 4.39
N ASN A 154 11.10 39.79 5.40
CA ASN A 154 11.58 38.46 5.77
C ASN A 154 10.87 37.30 5.03
N GLY A 155 9.78 37.59 4.31
CA GLY A 155 8.99 36.61 3.56
C GLY A 155 7.90 35.89 4.34
N THR A 156 7.48 36.44 5.49
CA THR A 156 6.35 35.92 6.30
C THR A 156 5.00 36.21 5.66
N PHE A 157 4.90 37.30 4.89
CA PHE A 157 3.71 37.67 4.11
C PHE A 157 4.13 38.10 2.70
N SER A 158 3.28 37.81 1.70
CA SER A 158 3.44 38.26 0.31
C SER A 158 3.18 39.76 0.15
N SER A 159 2.32 40.33 1.00
CA SER A 159 1.86 41.72 0.94
C SER A 159 1.28 42.20 2.27
N GLY A 160 1.19 43.53 2.44
CA GLY A 160 0.47 44.14 3.56
C GLY A 160 -1.04 43.98 3.44
N TYR A 161 -1.55 43.74 2.23
CA TYR A 161 -2.94 43.39 1.99
C TYR A 161 -3.27 42.00 2.53
N GLU A 162 -2.42 41.01 2.28
CA GLU A 162 -2.53 39.66 2.85
C GLU A 162 -2.53 39.68 4.38
N HIS A 163 -1.56 40.37 5.02
CA HIS A 163 -1.55 40.50 6.48
C HIS A 163 -2.83 41.18 7.01
N TRP A 164 -3.31 42.23 6.33
CA TRP A 164 -4.55 42.89 6.74
C TRP A 164 -5.76 41.95 6.66
N LEU A 165 -5.85 41.15 5.60
CA LEU A 165 -6.93 40.19 5.37
C LEU A 165 -6.96 39.07 6.41
N LEU A 166 -5.81 38.52 6.79
CA LEU A 166 -5.71 37.35 7.68
C LEU A 166 -5.72 37.71 9.17
N PHE A 167 -5.01 38.77 9.56
CA PHE A 167 -4.72 39.07 10.97
C PHE A 167 -5.06 40.51 11.36
N GLY A 168 -4.89 41.46 10.44
CA GLY A 168 -5.07 42.88 10.72
C GLY A 168 -6.48 43.31 11.12
N PHE A 169 -7.49 42.48 10.79
CA PHE A 169 -8.86 42.66 11.29
C PHE A 169 -8.97 42.36 12.79
N ASP A 170 -8.68 41.15 13.24
CA ASP A 170 -8.84 40.72 14.64
C ASP A 170 -7.81 41.37 15.58
N GLU A 171 -6.59 41.61 15.10
CA GLU A 171 -5.60 42.44 15.80
C GLU A 171 -6.04 43.92 15.94
N SER A 172 -7.13 44.34 15.29
CA SER A 172 -7.64 45.72 15.26
C SER A 172 -6.59 46.74 14.75
N ARG A 173 -5.78 46.37 13.75
CA ARG A 173 -4.66 47.19 13.26
C ARG A 173 -5.14 48.46 12.57
N SER A 174 -4.64 49.61 13.05
CA SER A 174 -4.93 50.90 12.42
C SER A 174 -4.24 51.04 11.06
N GLY A 175 -4.88 51.74 10.12
CA GLY A 175 -4.30 52.08 8.80
C GLY A 175 -4.93 51.34 7.62
N ALA A 176 -5.86 50.41 7.87
CA ALA A 176 -6.66 49.79 6.82
C ALA A 176 -7.62 50.81 6.20
N GLN A 177 -7.31 51.27 4.99
CA GLN A 177 -8.06 52.29 4.25
C GLN A 177 -8.07 51.97 2.76
N ASN A 178 -9.10 52.43 2.05
CA ASN A 178 -9.10 52.39 0.60
C ASN A 178 -8.19 53.49 0.00
N THR A 179 -7.89 53.47 -1.32
CA THR A 179 -6.98 54.47 -1.92
C THR A 179 -7.54 55.91 -1.99
N SER A 180 -8.83 56.10 -1.64
CA SER A 180 -9.43 57.43 -1.39
C SER A 180 -9.23 57.92 0.05
N GLY A 181 -8.86 57.02 0.98
CA GLY A 181 -8.65 57.30 2.40
C GLY A 181 -9.84 57.00 3.32
N ASP A 182 -10.85 56.24 2.86
CA ASP A 182 -11.98 55.84 3.70
C ASP A 182 -11.73 54.48 4.42
N PRO A 183 -12.18 54.28 5.68
CA PRO A 183 -12.05 53.01 6.41
C PRO A 183 -12.96 51.88 5.90
N ILE A 184 -12.70 50.66 6.37
CA ILE A 184 -13.28 49.39 5.90
C ILE A 184 -13.88 48.58 7.08
N ASP A 185 -15.06 47.94 6.90
CA ASP A 185 -15.82 47.26 7.98
C ASP A 185 -16.81 46.15 7.49
N GLN A 186 -17.14 45.16 8.34
CA GLN A 186 -17.69 43.81 8.00
C GLN A 186 -19.21 43.65 7.70
N PRO A 187 -19.61 42.52 7.03
CA PRO A 187 -20.96 41.90 7.08
C PRO A 187 -20.97 40.40 7.49
N SER A 188 -22.12 39.88 7.94
CA SER A 188 -22.30 38.50 8.47
C SER A 188 -23.30 37.64 7.67
N ASN A 189 -23.33 36.32 7.93
CA ASN A 189 -24.19 35.31 7.26
C ASN A 189 -24.89 34.37 8.27
N ASP A 190 -26.13 33.94 8.01
CA ASP A 190 -26.86 32.93 8.80
C ASP A 190 -27.62 31.93 7.91
N GLY A 191 -27.61 30.63 8.25
CA GLY A 191 -28.13 29.55 7.38
C GLY A 191 -28.87 28.43 8.12
N THR A 192 -29.54 27.55 7.36
CA THR A 192 -29.77 26.08 7.62
C THR A 192 -30.83 25.46 6.67
N PRO A 193 -30.77 24.14 6.32
CA PRO A 193 -31.74 23.42 5.49
C PRO A 193 -32.63 22.39 6.26
N ASN A 194 -33.03 21.24 5.66
CA ASN A 194 -34.23 20.45 6.00
C ASN A 194 -34.00 18.92 6.29
N ASP A 195 -34.93 18.33 7.07
CA ASP A 195 -34.99 16.95 7.65
C ASP A 195 -35.21 15.69 6.74
N SER A 196 -35.08 14.49 7.36
CA SER A 196 -34.87 13.13 6.79
C SER A 196 -36.05 12.08 6.86
N PRO A 197 -35.91 10.82 6.33
CA PRO A 197 -36.96 9.76 6.28
C PRO A 197 -36.67 8.38 7.00
N ASP A 198 -37.46 7.32 6.68
CA ASP A 198 -37.92 6.10 7.44
C ASP A 198 -38.13 4.89 6.45
N ASP A 199 -38.06 3.54 6.65
CA ASP A 199 -38.19 2.51 7.74
C ASP A 199 -37.35 1.18 7.41
N SER A 200 -37.50 0.08 8.19
CA SER A 200 -36.68 -1.17 8.40
C SER A 200 -37.03 -2.51 7.63
N PRO A 201 -36.33 -3.69 7.85
CA PRO A 201 -36.40 -4.95 7.03
C PRO A 201 -36.66 -6.34 7.76
N ALA A 202 -36.61 -7.49 7.04
CA ALA A 202 -36.54 -8.94 7.47
C ALA A 202 -36.24 -9.90 6.24
N ASP A 203 -36.11 -11.27 6.18
CA ASP A 203 -36.27 -12.48 7.07
C ASP A 203 -35.66 -13.80 6.38
N PRO A 204 -34.83 -14.71 7.00
CA PRO A 204 -34.22 -15.91 6.33
C PRO A 204 -34.27 -17.30 7.07
N ASP A 205 -33.94 -18.46 6.42
CA ASP A 205 -33.70 -19.81 7.08
C ASP A 205 -32.97 -20.91 6.20
N ALA A 206 -32.53 -22.06 6.78
CA ALA A 206 -31.63 -23.14 6.23
C ALA A 206 -32.16 -24.62 6.43
N PRO A 207 -31.45 -25.75 6.76
CA PRO A 207 -30.04 -26.27 6.60
C PRO A 207 -29.87 -27.79 6.16
N GLY A 208 -28.64 -28.38 6.09
CA GLY A 208 -28.40 -29.87 6.28
C GLY A 208 -27.28 -30.63 5.46
N ALA A 209 -26.66 -31.72 6.01
CA ALA A 209 -25.51 -32.47 5.40
C ALA A 209 -25.27 -33.97 5.84
N GLY A 210 -24.32 -34.70 5.19
CA GLY A 210 -23.62 -35.96 5.63
C GLY A 210 -24.11 -37.34 5.07
N GLY A 211 -23.36 -38.47 5.02
CA GLY A 211 -21.89 -38.77 5.16
C GLY A 211 -21.52 -40.26 5.53
N GLY A 212 -20.41 -40.85 5.00
CA GLY A 212 -19.67 -42.03 5.57
C GLY A 212 -19.60 -43.41 4.81
N GLY A 213 -18.54 -44.23 5.07
CA GLY A 213 -18.31 -45.60 4.52
C GLY A 213 -17.06 -46.36 5.09
N GLY A 214 -16.67 -47.55 4.57
CA GLY A 214 -15.31 -48.16 4.81
C GLY A 214 -15.11 -49.71 4.82
N GLY A 215 -13.84 -50.15 4.68
CA GLY A 215 -13.25 -51.44 5.19
C GLY A 215 -13.10 -52.67 4.24
N VAL A 216 -11.89 -53.25 4.12
CA VAL A 216 -11.59 -54.45 3.26
C VAL A 216 -10.56 -55.45 3.86
N THR A 217 -10.19 -56.50 3.11
CA THR A 217 -9.42 -57.72 3.50
C THR A 217 -7.97 -57.74 3.00
N PRO A 218 -7.10 -58.71 3.43
CA PRO A 218 -5.70 -58.79 2.98
C PRO A 218 -5.53 -59.03 1.48
N ASP A 219 -4.48 -58.44 0.90
CA ASP A 219 -4.31 -58.39 -0.55
C ASP A 219 -3.56 -59.58 -1.17
N THR A 220 -3.91 -59.88 -2.42
CA THR A 220 -3.28 -60.86 -3.32
C THR A 220 -3.34 -60.43 -4.79
N THR A 221 -3.80 -59.21 -5.04
CA THR A 221 -3.87 -58.56 -6.35
C THR A 221 -2.58 -57.78 -6.57
N PRO A 222 -1.94 -57.84 -7.74
CA PRO A 222 -0.82 -56.96 -8.03
C PRO A 222 -1.25 -55.49 -8.10
N PRO A 223 -0.39 -54.55 -7.70
CA PRO A 223 -0.66 -53.13 -7.84
C PRO A 223 -0.84 -52.81 -9.33
N THR A 224 -1.99 -52.30 -9.70
CA THR A 224 -2.30 -51.79 -11.03
C THR A 224 -1.77 -50.36 -11.13
N ILE A 225 -0.91 -50.10 -12.11
CA ILE A 225 -0.46 -48.74 -12.44
C ILE A 225 -1.67 -47.92 -12.90
N THR A 226 -1.87 -46.75 -12.28
CA THR A 226 -3.05 -45.87 -12.43
C THR A 226 -2.72 -44.53 -13.08
N SER A 227 -1.43 -44.18 -13.22
CA SER A 227 -1.00 -43.04 -14.02
C SER A 227 -1.33 -43.25 -15.50
N SER A 228 -1.30 -42.16 -16.27
CA SER A 228 -1.46 -42.24 -17.73
C SER A 228 -0.42 -43.19 -18.34
N PRO A 229 -0.76 -43.99 -19.37
CA PRO A 229 0.22 -44.73 -20.18
C PRO A 229 0.95 -43.82 -21.18
N THR A 230 0.52 -42.58 -21.34
CA THR A 230 1.11 -41.57 -22.22
C THR A 230 1.33 -40.27 -21.45
N PHE A 231 2.51 -39.69 -21.58
CA PHE A 231 2.82 -38.34 -21.13
C PHE A 231 3.22 -37.50 -22.34
N GLU A 232 2.94 -36.21 -22.27
CA GLU A 232 3.33 -35.19 -23.24
C GLU A 232 4.14 -34.16 -22.44
N ILE A 233 5.36 -33.86 -22.88
CA ILE A 233 6.23 -32.83 -22.30
C ILE A 233 6.75 -31.92 -23.40
N ASN A 234 7.08 -30.67 -23.07
CA ASN A 234 7.92 -29.86 -23.94
C ASN A 234 9.35 -30.41 -23.95
N GLU A 235 10.09 -30.18 -25.03
CA GLU A 235 11.54 -30.34 -25.01
C GLU A 235 12.23 -29.40 -24.01
N ASN A 236 13.56 -29.56 -23.87
CA ASN A 236 14.41 -28.87 -22.89
C ASN A 236 14.04 -29.09 -21.40
N GLU A 237 12.99 -29.84 -21.10
CA GLU A 237 12.62 -30.30 -19.76
C GLU A 237 13.23 -31.68 -19.42
N THR A 238 13.14 -32.06 -18.14
CA THR A 238 13.55 -33.40 -17.67
C THR A 238 12.54 -34.12 -16.81
N ASP A 239 11.68 -33.45 -16.04
CA ASP A 239 10.59 -34.14 -15.34
C ASP A 239 9.52 -34.59 -16.35
N VAL A 240 8.97 -35.79 -16.12
CA VAL A 240 7.86 -36.37 -16.91
C VAL A 240 6.61 -36.51 -16.05
N GLY A 241 6.75 -36.40 -14.72
CA GLY A 241 5.67 -36.58 -13.76
C GLY A 241 5.72 -37.93 -13.04
N THR A 242 4.65 -38.26 -12.32
CA THR A 242 4.65 -39.36 -11.35
C THR A 242 3.87 -40.59 -11.81
N ILE A 243 4.56 -41.73 -11.88
CA ILE A 243 3.94 -43.05 -12.01
C ILE A 243 3.22 -43.39 -10.70
N THR A 244 1.92 -43.70 -10.77
CA THR A 244 1.09 -44.04 -9.61
C THR A 244 0.51 -45.43 -9.74
N ALA A 245 0.08 -46.01 -8.61
CA ALA A 245 -0.69 -47.25 -8.58
C ALA A 245 -1.89 -47.12 -7.62
N ASN A 246 -2.85 -48.05 -7.72
CA ASN A 246 -4.03 -48.11 -6.84
C ASN A 246 -3.73 -48.32 -5.35
N GLU A 247 -2.47 -48.59 -5.00
CA GLU A 247 -2.01 -48.90 -3.65
C GLU A 247 -0.52 -48.54 -3.46
N ALA A 248 -0.09 -48.46 -2.20
CA ALA A 248 1.27 -48.08 -1.83
C ALA A 248 2.31 -49.05 -2.42
N SER A 249 3.06 -48.57 -3.41
CA SER A 249 3.97 -49.36 -4.23
C SER A 249 5.37 -48.74 -4.29
N THR A 250 6.38 -49.54 -4.58
CA THR A 250 7.70 -49.08 -5.04
C THR A 250 7.82 -49.23 -6.56
N PHE A 251 8.64 -48.38 -7.18
CA PHE A 251 8.73 -48.25 -8.63
C PHE A 251 10.14 -48.52 -9.17
N SER A 252 10.23 -49.01 -10.42
CA SER A 252 11.52 -49.20 -11.12
C SER A 252 11.34 -49.24 -12.64
N ILE A 253 12.35 -48.84 -13.40
CA ILE A 253 12.42 -49.07 -14.85
C ILE A 253 12.95 -50.50 -15.08
N VAL A 254 12.29 -51.25 -15.96
CA VAL A 254 12.57 -52.69 -16.21
C VAL A 254 12.73 -53.06 -17.68
N GLY A 255 12.39 -52.16 -18.60
CA GLY A 255 12.44 -52.38 -20.05
C GLY A 255 12.04 -51.11 -20.82
N GLY A 256 11.61 -51.29 -22.07
CA GLY A 256 11.43 -50.20 -23.04
C GLY A 256 12.70 -49.93 -23.84
N ASP A 257 12.54 -49.47 -25.08
CA ASP A 257 13.66 -49.28 -26.00
C ASP A 257 14.51 -48.05 -25.61
N ASP A 258 13.90 -47.04 -24.97
CA ASP A 258 14.55 -45.80 -24.54
C ASP A 258 14.97 -45.77 -23.06
N GLN A 259 14.87 -46.91 -22.36
CA GLN A 259 15.08 -47.03 -20.91
C GLN A 259 16.38 -46.43 -20.34
N ALA A 260 17.42 -46.27 -21.17
CA ALA A 260 18.70 -45.70 -20.78
C ALA A 260 18.70 -44.16 -20.70
N LEU A 261 17.67 -43.51 -21.24
CA LEU A 261 17.45 -42.07 -21.21
C LEU A 261 16.61 -41.61 -20.01
N PHE A 262 16.09 -42.54 -19.20
CA PHE A 262 15.20 -42.25 -18.07
C PHE A 262 15.78 -42.63 -16.70
N GLN A 263 15.25 -42.00 -15.65
CA GLN A 263 15.46 -42.32 -14.24
C GLN A 263 14.10 -42.33 -13.54
N ILE A 264 13.93 -43.14 -12.49
CA ILE A 264 12.70 -43.14 -11.67
C ILE A 264 13.04 -43.20 -10.18
N ASN A 265 12.36 -42.38 -9.38
CA ASN A 265 12.45 -42.44 -7.93
C ASN A 265 11.62 -43.61 -7.40
N SER A 266 12.30 -44.64 -6.88
CA SER A 266 11.66 -45.88 -6.43
C SER A 266 10.61 -45.75 -5.32
N ASN A 267 10.57 -44.61 -4.62
CA ASN A 267 9.68 -44.39 -3.46
C ASN A 267 8.54 -43.42 -3.76
N THR A 268 8.73 -42.47 -4.69
CA THR A 268 7.70 -41.49 -5.06
C THR A 268 7.03 -41.80 -6.39
N GLY A 269 7.67 -42.58 -7.28
CA GLY A 269 7.19 -42.85 -8.63
C GLY A 269 7.51 -41.75 -9.65
N ALA A 270 8.16 -40.65 -9.24
CA ALA A 270 8.58 -39.57 -10.15
C ALA A 270 9.57 -40.11 -11.21
N LEU A 271 9.19 -39.97 -12.47
CA LEU A 271 9.90 -40.39 -13.67
C LEU A 271 10.50 -39.14 -14.34
N SER A 272 11.77 -39.19 -14.71
CA SER A 272 12.44 -38.09 -15.39
C SER A 272 13.34 -38.62 -16.53
N PHE A 273 13.63 -37.80 -17.51
CA PHE A 273 14.80 -37.99 -18.37
C PHE A 273 16.10 -37.84 -17.55
N ALA A 274 17.20 -38.42 -18.06
CA ALA A 274 18.55 -38.34 -17.50
C ALA A 274 19.36 -37.14 -18.03
N SER A 275 18.91 -36.56 -19.14
CA SER A 275 19.36 -35.33 -19.78
C SER A 275 18.18 -34.79 -20.58
N ALA A 276 18.02 -33.47 -20.68
CA ALA A 276 16.87 -32.87 -21.35
C ALA A 276 16.69 -33.39 -22.79
N ALA A 277 15.43 -33.51 -23.23
CA ALA A 277 15.10 -33.86 -24.60
C ALA A 277 15.27 -32.66 -25.55
N ASP A 278 15.44 -32.96 -26.84
CA ASP A 278 15.83 -32.06 -27.93
C ASP A 278 15.00 -32.51 -29.15
N PHE A 279 14.08 -31.66 -29.63
CA PHE A 279 13.08 -32.02 -30.64
C PHE A 279 13.69 -32.03 -32.06
N GLU A 280 14.61 -31.10 -32.35
CA GLU A 280 15.41 -31.04 -33.58
C GLU A 280 16.34 -32.24 -33.78
N ASN A 281 16.86 -32.80 -32.68
CA ASN A 281 17.82 -33.90 -32.65
C ASN A 281 17.36 -34.99 -31.65
N PRO A 282 16.28 -35.74 -31.98
CA PRO A 282 15.70 -36.74 -31.09
C PRO A 282 16.67 -37.87 -30.79
N GLN A 283 16.76 -38.26 -29.52
CA GLN A 283 17.59 -39.39 -29.07
C GLN A 283 16.80 -40.71 -28.99
N ASP A 284 15.51 -40.70 -29.34
CA ASP A 284 14.60 -41.84 -29.23
C ASP A 284 14.92 -43.00 -30.21
N ALA A 285 14.39 -44.18 -29.90
CA ALA A 285 14.54 -45.43 -30.66
C ALA A 285 13.83 -45.48 -32.04
N GLY A 286 13.42 -44.33 -32.60
CA GLY A 286 12.88 -44.18 -33.95
C GLY A 286 13.22 -42.85 -34.65
N SER A 287 13.80 -41.89 -33.93
CA SER A 287 13.85 -40.46 -34.27
C SER A 287 12.47 -39.89 -34.63
N ASN A 288 11.49 -40.09 -33.75
CA ASN A 288 10.09 -39.70 -33.92
C ASN A 288 9.51 -38.82 -32.77
N ASN A 289 10.31 -38.47 -31.77
CA ASN A 289 9.90 -37.74 -30.55
C ASN A 289 8.83 -38.43 -29.69
N VAL A 290 8.77 -39.77 -29.73
CA VAL A 290 7.96 -40.60 -28.82
C VAL A 290 8.85 -41.67 -28.19
N TYR A 291 9.25 -41.44 -26.95
CA TYR A 291 10.20 -42.26 -26.20
C TYR A 291 9.45 -43.34 -25.39
N GLU A 292 9.83 -44.62 -25.49
CA GLU A 292 9.14 -45.74 -24.82
C GLU A 292 9.96 -46.36 -23.66
N VAL A 293 9.39 -46.33 -22.44
CA VAL A 293 9.98 -46.90 -21.22
C VAL A 293 9.01 -47.84 -20.49
N GLU A 294 9.44 -49.05 -20.15
CA GLU A 294 8.65 -50.00 -19.35
C GLU A 294 8.98 -49.85 -17.86
N VAL A 295 7.98 -49.46 -17.07
CA VAL A 295 8.06 -49.30 -15.62
C VAL A 295 7.33 -50.43 -14.89
N GLN A 296 7.82 -50.77 -13.70
CA GLN A 296 7.26 -51.76 -12.79
C GLN A 296 6.79 -51.09 -11.49
N ALA A 297 5.60 -51.47 -11.02
CA ALA A 297 5.13 -51.21 -9.66
C ALA A 297 5.16 -52.50 -8.83
N GLN A 298 5.55 -52.42 -7.56
CA GLN A 298 5.60 -53.54 -6.61
C GLN A 298 4.97 -53.16 -5.26
N ASP A 299 4.03 -53.97 -4.77
CA ASP A 299 3.35 -53.73 -3.49
C ASP A 299 4.20 -54.17 -2.28
N ALA A 300 3.71 -53.89 -1.07
CA ALA A 300 4.34 -54.34 0.18
C ALA A 300 4.28 -55.88 0.40
N SER A 301 3.58 -56.63 -0.44
CA SER A 301 3.48 -58.09 -0.43
C SER A 301 4.44 -58.77 -1.42
N GLY A 302 5.07 -58.00 -2.33
CA GLY A 302 5.93 -58.48 -3.41
C GLY A 302 5.20 -58.85 -4.70
N ASN A 303 3.92 -58.49 -4.87
CA ASN A 303 3.20 -58.62 -6.14
C ASN A 303 3.60 -57.47 -7.08
N THR A 304 3.66 -57.73 -8.39
CA THR A 304 4.17 -56.76 -9.39
C THR A 304 3.29 -56.65 -10.63
N SER A 305 3.18 -55.44 -11.19
CA SER A 305 2.73 -55.21 -12.56
C SER A 305 3.76 -54.40 -13.35
N THR A 306 3.66 -54.41 -14.68
CA THR A 306 4.43 -53.51 -15.55
C THR A 306 3.52 -52.80 -16.55
N ALA A 307 3.95 -51.62 -16.99
CA ALA A 307 3.33 -50.86 -18.06
C ALA A 307 4.41 -50.21 -18.92
N VAL A 308 4.21 -50.20 -20.25
CA VAL A 308 4.98 -49.32 -21.14
C VAL A 308 4.36 -47.93 -21.06
N ILE A 309 5.20 -46.94 -20.80
CA ILE A 309 4.88 -45.52 -20.82
C ILE A 309 5.51 -44.94 -22.09
N ALA A 310 4.70 -44.27 -22.90
CA ALA A 310 5.20 -43.46 -24.00
C ALA A 310 5.27 -41.99 -23.57
N VAL A 311 6.39 -41.33 -23.87
CA VAL A 311 6.60 -39.91 -23.57
C VAL A 311 6.78 -39.19 -24.90
N THR A 312 5.76 -38.45 -25.32
CA THR A 312 5.84 -37.54 -26.47
C THR A 312 6.60 -36.29 -26.04
N VAL A 313 7.56 -35.88 -26.86
CA VAL A 313 8.25 -34.59 -26.72
C VAL A 313 7.69 -33.63 -27.77
N GLU A 314 7.24 -32.46 -27.33
CA GLU A 314 6.69 -31.40 -28.17
C GLU A 314 7.71 -30.28 -28.45
N ASP A 315 7.59 -29.71 -29.64
CA ASP A 315 8.38 -28.59 -30.23
C ASP A 315 8.16 -27.30 -29.41
N ALA A 316 9.24 -26.68 -28.93
CA ALA A 316 9.18 -25.45 -28.11
C ALA A 316 10.10 -24.35 -28.65
N SER A 317 9.62 -23.10 -28.61
CA SER A 317 10.28 -22.00 -29.34
C SER A 317 11.62 -21.56 -28.72
N GLU A 318 12.74 -21.91 -29.37
CA GLU A 318 14.09 -21.49 -28.94
C GLU A 318 14.55 -20.11 -29.47
N VAL A 319 15.01 -19.22 -28.57
CA VAL A 319 15.60 -17.91 -28.92
C VAL A 319 17.12 -18.00 -29.14
N ASN A 320 17.54 -18.82 -30.10
CA ASN A 320 18.95 -19.07 -30.40
C ASN A 320 19.55 -18.04 -31.38
N GLY A 321 19.84 -16.82 -30.89
CA GLY A 321 20.43 -15.72 -31.66
C GLY A 321 19.43 -14.78 -32.34
N GLY A 322 18.16 -14.82 -31.94
CA GLY A 322 17.12 -13.83 -32.27
C GLY A 322 16.91 -12.80 -31.16
N THR A 323 15.76 -12.11 -31.20
CA THR A 323 15.24 -11.28 -30.11
C THR A 323 14.07 -12.00 -29.44
N ILE A 324 13.87 -11.81 -28.13
CA ILE A 324 12.82 -12.50 -27.37
C ILE A 324 11.43 -12.04 -27.86
N GLN A 325 11.25 -10.75 -28.18
CA GLN A 325 9.99 -10.25 -28.73
C GLN A 325 9.58 -10.97 -30.02
N ALA A 326 10.54 -11.37 -30.87
CA ALA A 326 10.21 -12.06 -32.12
C ALA A 326 9.71 -13.50 -31.89
N ALA A 327 10.04 -14.12 -30.75
CA ALA A 327 9.44 -15.38 -30.32
C ALA A 327 8.07 -15.16 -29.68
N ILE A 328 7.91 -14.11 -28.85
CA ILE A 328 6.61 -13.72 -28.29
C ILE A 328 5.60 -13.43 -29.41
N ASP A 329 5.99 -12.68 -30.44
CA ASP A 329 5.18 -12.37 -31.63
C ASP A 329 4.75 -13.62 -32.40
N ALA A 330 5.58 -14.67 -32.40
CA ALA A 330 5.36 -15.93 -33.14
C ALA A 330 4.55 -16.97 -32.35
N ALA A 331 4.64 -16.94 -31.02
CA ALA A 331 3.98 -17.88 -30.11
C ALA A 331 2.45 -17.73 -30.08
N ASN A 332 1.78 -18.84 -29.82
CA ASN A 332 0.37 -18.94 -29.47
C ASN A 332 0.17 -18.76 -27.96
N ALA A 333 -1.09 -18.69 -27.51
CA ALA A 333 -1.40 -18.70 -26.08
C ALA A 333 -1.25 -20.13 -25.52
N GLY A 334 -0.48 -20.28 -24.44
CA GLY A 334 -0.10 -21.54 -23.81
C GLY A 334 1.32 -22.02 -24.13
N ASP A 335 1.97 -21.46 -25.16
CA ASP A 335 3.29 -21.89 -25.62
C ASP A 335 4.41 -21.58 -24.60
N THR A 336 5.47 -22.38 -24.64
CA THR A 336 6.71 -22.15 -23.88
C THR A 336 7.83 -21.66 -24.82
N ILE A 337 8.53 -20.61 -24.40
CA ILE A 337 9.65 -19.99 -25.10
C ILE A 337 10.93 -20.20 -24.28
N TYR A 338 11.92 -20.89 -24.85
CA TYR A 338 13.21 -21.09 -24.22
C TYR A 338 14.23 -20.05 -24.70
N VAL A 339 14.83 -19.31 -23.76
CA VAL A 339 15.77 -18.23 -24.04
C VAL A 339 17.19 -18.67 -23.73
N ALA A 340 18.08 -18.63 -24.72
CA ALA A 340 19.49 -18.97 -24.54
C ALA A 340 20.23 -17.93 -23.67
N ALA A 341 21.26 -18.36 -22.93
CA ALA A 341 22.05 -17.46 -22.09
C ALA A 341 22.67 -16.31 -22.89
N GLY A 342 22.49 -15.07 -22.41
CA GLY A 342 22.91 -13.85 -23.12
C GLY A 342 22.32 -12.56 -22.53
N THR A 343 22.60 -11.44 -23.20
CA THR A 343 22.07 -10.12 -22.85
C THR A 343 21.22 -9.56 -23.98
N TYR A 344 19.94 -9.33 -23.70
CA TYR A 344 18.90 -8.95 -24.64
C TYR A 344 18.52 -7.49 -24.40
N ALA A 345 19.04 -6.59 -25.23
CA ALA A 345 18.85 -5.14 -25.12
C ALA A 345 17.53 -4.69 -25.77
N GLU A 346 16.41 -5.21 -25.27
CA GLU A 346 15.06 -5.00 -25.80
C GLU A 346 14.04 -4.75 -24.67
N ASN A 347 12.83 -4.33 -25.06
CA ASN A 347 11.67 -4.17 -24.20
C ASN A 347 10.62 -5.19 -24.66
N LEU A 348 10.10 -6.02 -23.76
CA LEU A 348 9.13 -7.07 -24.09
C LEU A 348 7.70 -6.56 -23.90
N VAL A 349 6.82 -6.91 -24.83
CA VAL A 349 5.38 -6.72 -24.76
C VAL A 349 4.72 -8.08 -24.94
N ILE A 350 4.04 -8.55 -23.89
CA ILE A 350 3.35 -9.85 -23.85
C ILE A 350 1.84 -9.58 -23.88
N ASP A 351 1.17 -10.10 -24.91
CA ASP A 351 -0.26 -9.88 -25.21
C ASP A 351 -1.10 -11.17 -25.16
N LYS A 352 -0.53 -12.27 -24.67
CA LYS A 352 -1.15 -13.59 -24.54
C LYS A 352 -0.51 -14.39 -23.40
N ALA A 353 -1.23 -15.34 -22.81
CA ALA A 353 -0.70 -16.27 -21.82
C ALA A 353 0.45 -17.12 -22.39
N ILE A 354 1.65 -17.10 -21.79
CA ILE A 354 2.85 -17.86 -22.23
C ILE A 354 3.78 -18.16 -21.05
N THR A 355 4.68 -19.13 -21.23
CA THR A 355 5.87 -19.29 -20.38
C THR A 355 7.11 -18.81 -21.12
N ILE A 356 7.96 -18.01 -20.48
CA ILE A 356 9.30 -17.66 -20.96
C ILE A 356 10.32 -18.15 -19.93
N LYS A 357 11.27 -18.98 -20.37
CA LYS A 357 12.14 -19.76 -19.47
C LYS A 357 13.60 -19.76 -19.93
N ALA A 358 14.53 -19.65 -18.99
CA ALA A 358 15.95 -19.77 -19.25
C ALA A 358 16.32 -21.18 -19.73
N LEU A 359 16.82 -21.29 -20.96
CA LEU A 359 17.24 -22.53 -21.58
C LEU A 359 18.34 -23.20 -20.74
N ASN A 360 18.05 -24.39 -20.21
CA ASN A 360 18.94 -25.16 -19.35
C ASN A 360 19.46 -24.39 -18.10
N GLY A 361 18.69 -23.41 -17.59
CA GLY A 361 19.10 -22.57 -16.46
C GLY A 361 20.25 -21.62 -16.79
N GLY A 362 20.29 -21.13 -18.04
CA GLY A 362 21.26 -20.15 -18.49
C GLY A 362 21.03 -18.74 -17.95
N ASP A 363 22.12 -17.96 -17.89
CA ASP A 363 22.15 -16.54 -17.50
C ASP A 363 21.50 -15.66 -18.59
N VAL A 364 20.24 -15.22 -18.38
CA VAL A 364 19.42 -14.47 -19.36
C VAL A 364 19.09 -13.08 -18.84
N ASN A 365 19.83 -12.07 -19.33
CA ASN A 365 19.66 -10.67 -18.91
C ASN A 365 18.78 -9.91 -19.91
N ILE A 366 17.60 -9.46 -19.51
CA ILE A 366 16.74 -8.54 -20.28
C ILE A 366 17.07 -7.11 -19.82
N ALA A 367 17.80 -6.38 -20.66
CA ALA A 367 18.43 -5.11 -20.31
C ALA A 367 17.93 -3.96 -21.20
N PRO A 368 16.69 -3.47 -21.00
CA PRO A 368 16.11 -2.42 -21.83
C PRO A 368 16.94 -1.13 -21.76
N ALA A 369 17.02 -0.42 -22.89
CA ALA A 369 17.76 0.84 -22.97
C ALA A 369 17.05 2.00 -22.24
N SER A 370 15.73 1.91 -22.07
CA SER A 370 14.87 2.86 -21.34
C SER A 370 13.46 2.27 -21.22
N GLY A 371 12.62 2.79 -20.31
CA GLY A 371 11.23 2.34 -20.15
C GLY A 371 11.09 1.01 -19.40
N VAL A 372 10.09 0.20 -19.75
CA VAL A 372 9.74 -1.04 -19.04
C VAL A 372 10.45 -2.26 -19.65
N ALA A 373 10.98 -3.19 -18.85
CA ALA A 373 11.58 -4.44 -19.38
C ALA A 373 10.53 -5.43 -19.90
N VAL A 374 9.44 -5.64 -19.18
CA VAL A 374 8.30 -6.49 -19.56
C VAL A 374 6.98 -5.78 -19.30
N THR A 375 6.22 -5.48 -20.35
CA THR A 375 4.85 -4.95 -20.26
C THR A 375 3.84 -6.03 -20.63
N PHE A 376 2.87 -6.28 -19.74
CA PHE A 376 1.70 -7.11 -20.05
C PHE A 376 0.58 -6.24 -20.60
N ALA A 377 0.25 -6.45 -21.87
CA ALA A 377 -0.77 -5.69 -22.59
C ALA A 377 -2.19 -6.20 -22.26
N THR A 378 -3.21 -5.44 -22.68
CA THR A 378 -4.62 -5.80 -22.49
C THR A 378 -5.00 -7.11 -23.19
N GLY A 379 -5.57 -8.07 -22.46
CA GLY A 379 -6.13 -9.30 -23.04
C GLY A 379 -5.22 -10.52 -23.09
N VAL A 380 -4.27 -10.65 -22.16
CA VAL A 380 -3.41 -11.84 -21.97
C VAL A 380 -4.23 -13.12 -21.73
N ASP A 381 -5.30 -13.00 -20.93
CA ASP A 381 -6.34 -14.01 -20.67
C ASP A 381 -5.83 -15.43 -20.33
N GLY A 382 -5.04 -15.51 -19.26
CA GLY A 382 -4.50 -16.77 -18.73
C GLY A 382 -3.27 -16.56 -17.84
N ASP A 383 -2.65 -17.66 -17.42
CA ASP A 383 -1.43 -17.63 -16.60
C ASP A 383 -0.19 -17.27 -17.43
N VAL A 384 0.78 -16.60 -16.79
CA VAL A 384 2.10 -16.29 -17.36
C VAL A 384 3.19 -16.74 -16.41
N THR A 385 4.26 -17.33 -16.94
CA THR A 385 5.47 -17.65 -16.16
C THR A 385 6.71 -17.02 -16.78
N LEU A 386 7.55 -16.40 -15.94
CA LEU A 386 8.89 -15.91 -16.24
C LEU A 386 9.86 -16.66 -15.30
N ASP A 387 10.67 -17.56 -15.85
CA ASP A 387 11.53 -18.49 -15.09
C ASP A 387 13.02 -18.32 -15.47
N GLY A 388 13.85 -17.91 -14.51
CA GLY A 388 15.29 -17.71 -14.70
C GLY A 388 15.68 -16.48 -15.51
N LEU A 389 14.85 -15.42 -15.50
CA LEU A 389 15.07 -14.21 -16.30
C LEU A 389 15.49 -13.03 -15.41
N ASP A 390 16.66 -12.46 -15.67
CA ASP A 390 17.16 -11.29 -14.95
C ASP A 390 16.75 -10.00 -15.67
N LEU A 391 15.90 -9.20 -15.05
CA LEU A 391 15.49 -7.89 -15.56
C LEU A 391 16.47 -6.83 -15.04
N VAL A 392 17.23 -6.22 -15.94
CA VAL A 392 18.36 -5.34 -15.60
C VAL A 392 18.11 -3.91 -16.10
N GLY A 393 17.65 -3.07 -15.18
CA GLY A 393 17.55 -1.64 -15.35
C GLY A 393 18.92 -0.96 -15.41
N ASN A 394 18.97 0.22 -16.03
CA ASN A 394 20.22 0.93 -16.35
C ASN A 394 20.28 2.35 -15.76
N GLY A 395 19.45 2.64 -14.74
CA GLY A 395 19.26 4.00 -14.19
C GLY A 395 18.49 4.97 -15.12
N THR A 396 17.94 4.48 -16.23
CA THR A 396 17.00 5.23 -17.10
C THR A 396 15.78 4.40 -17.54
N SER A 397 15.83 3.08 -17.38
CA SER A 397 14.68 2.19 -17.46
C SER A 397 13.83 2.31 -16.19
N THR A 398 12.52 2.41 -16.35
CA THR A 398 11.57 2.80 -15.29
C THR A 398 11.04 1.62 -14.51
N ARG A 399 10.66 0.53 -15.18
CA ARG A 399 10.07 -0.65 -14.50
C ARG A 399 10.63 -1.97 -14.99
N GLY A 400 10.74 -2.95 -14.10
CA GLY A 400 10.98 -4.34 -14.48
C GLY A 400 9.75 -4.91 -15.16
N ILE A 401 8.69 -5.15 -14.39
CA ILE A 401 7.41 -5.66 -14.85
C ILE A 401 6.32 -4.59 -14.68
N ASP A 402 5.50 -4.41 -15.72
CA ASP A 402 4.34 -3.53 -15.74
C ASP A 402 3.10 -4.31 -16.20
N VAL A 403 2.16 -4.59 -15.28
CA VAL A 403 0.86 -5.18 -15.62
C VAL A 403 -0.12 -4.04 -15.91
N THR A 404 -0.54 -3.90 -17.17
CA THR A 404 -1.46 -2.82 -17.55
C THR A 404 -2.91 -3.13 -17.11
N PRO A 405 -3.73 -2.09 -16.82
CA PRO A 405 -5.14 -2.28 -16.50
C PRO A 405 -5.86 -3.03 -17.62
N GLY A 406 -6.61 -4.08 -17.28
CA GLY A 406 -7.26 -4.96 -18.27
C GLY A 406 -6.35 -5.96 -18.97
N ALA A 407 -5.13 -6.23 -18.46
CA ALA A 407 -4.32 -7.35 -18.92
C ALA A 407 -5.02 -8.71 -18.73
N ASN A 408 -5.81 -8.88 -17.67
CA ASN A 408 -6.54 -10.12 -17.36
C ASN A 408 -5.61 -11.34 -17.24
N ILE A 409 -4.46 -11.18 -16.58
CA ILE A 409 -3.61 -12.30 -16.20
C ILE A 409 -4.33 -13.12 -15.12
N GLY A 410 -4.33 -14.44 -15.24
CA GLY A 410 -4.70 -15.35 -14.15
C GLY A 410 -3.66 -15.23 -13.04
N THR A 411 -2.58 -15.98 -13.17
CA THR A 411 -1.40 -15.96 -12.30
C THR A 411 -0.20 -15.41 -13.06
N LEU A 412 0.47 -14.38 -12.54
CA LEU A 412 1.82 -14.04 -12.96
C LEU A 412 2.82 -14.74 -12.03
N THR A 413 3.65 -15.63 -12.56
CA THR A 413 4.78 -16.24 -11.85
C THR A 413 6.08 -15.60 -12.31
N PHE A 414 6.87 -15.07 -11.38
CA PHE A 414 8.26 -14.69 -11.59
C PHE A 414 9.13 -15.52 -10.64
N THR A 415 10.08 -16.29 -11.18
CA THR A 415 10.86 -17.23 -10.36
C THR A 415 12.30 -17.39 -10.85
N ASN A 416 13.20 -17.69 -9.92
CA ASN A 416 14.61 -18.03 -10.15
C ASN A 416 15.46 -16.94 -10.86
N GLY A 417 14.98 -15.70 -10.96
CA GLY A 417 15.69 -14.56 -11.57
C GLY A 417 15.72 -13.30 -10.71
N GLU A 418 16.42 -12.27 -11.16
CA GLU A 418 16.55 -10.97 -10.49
C GLU A 418 15.76 -9.85 -11.17
N ILE A 419 15.39 -8.81 -10.42
CA ILE A 419 14.89 -7.53 -10.98
C ILE A 419 15.67 -6.40 -10.31
N ASN A 420 16.50 -5.66 -11.06
CA ASN A 420 17.35 -4.63 -10.46
C ASN A 420 17.47 -3.32 -11.25
N GLY A 421 17.79 -2.22 -10.57
CA GLY A 421 18.22 -0.95 -11.18
C GLY A 421 17.16 -0.17 -11.98
N PHE A 422 15.87 -0.40 -11.73
CA PHE A 422 14.76 0.32 -12.36
C PHE A 422 14.31 1.54 -11.55
N THR A 423 14.12 2.69 -12.19
CA THR A 423 13.99 3.97 -11.48
C THR A 423 12.63 4.23 -10.82
N ASP A 424 11.59 3.45 -11.13
CA ASP A 424 10.21 3.66 -10.63
C ASP A 424 9.70 2.44 -9.82
N ARG A 425 9.59 1.25 -10.43
CA ARG A 425 9.19 0.02 -9.71
C ARG A 425 9.88 -1.25 -10.21
N GLY A 426 10.09 -2.24 -9.35
CA GLY A 426 10.49 -3.59 -9.79
C GLY A 426 9.33 -4.30 -10.51
N ILE A 427 8.24 -4.58 -9.78
CA ILE A 427 6.97 -5.11 -10.29
C ILE A 427 5.86 -4.10 -9.97
N PHE A 428 5.02 -3.79 -10.95
CA PHE A 428 3.85 -2.92 -10.79
C PHE A 428 2.59 -3.56 -11.39
N SER A 429 1.45 -3.34 -10.72
CA SER A 429 0.11 -3.63 -11.26
C SER A 429 -0.88 -2.57 -10.78
N THR A 430 -1.87 -2.20 -11.62
CA THR A 430 -3.00 -1.37 -11.18
C THR A 430 -4.32 -1.65 -11.93
N ASP A 431 -5.44 -1.54 -11.23
CA ASP A 431 -6.79 -1.38 -11.79
C ASP A 431 -7.04 0.04 -12.35
N ASN A 432 -6.19 1.01 -11.99
CA ASN A 432 -6.32 2.44 -12.22
C ASN A 432 -7.53 3.10 -11.53
N ALA A 433 -7.96 2.58 -10.37
CA ALA A 433 -9.14 3.04 -9.62
C ALA A 433 -10.44 3.06 -10.45
N ASP A 434 -10.59 2.11 -11.38
CA ASP A 434 -11.74 1.98 -12.26
C ASP A 434 -12.44 0.63 -11.97
N PRO A 435 -13.58 0.62 -11.24
CA PRO A 435 -14.30 -0.60 -10.90
C PRO A 435 -15.02 -1.24 -12.10
N THR A 436 -14.79 -0.74 -13.33
CA THR A 436 -15.25 -1.35 -14.58
C THR A 436 -14.12 -1.92 -15.44
N ASN A 437 -12.85 -1.69 -15.07
CA ASN A 437 -11.72 -2.41 -15.68
C ASN A 437 -11.78 -3.90 -15.32
N LEU A 438 -11.37 -4.75 -16.26
CA LEU A 438 -11.04 -6.14 -15.94
C LEU A 438 -9.81 -6.16 -15.04
N LEU A 439 -9.76 -7.09 -14.09
CA LEU A 439 -8.63 -7.27 -13.17
C LEU A 439 -7.32 -7.30 -13.96
N ALA A 440 -6.34 -6.52 -13.54
CA ALA A 440 -5.02 -6.53 -14.17
C ALA A 440 -4.36 -7.92 -14.04
N MET A 441 -4.48 -8.52 -12.85
CA MET A 441 -3.87 -9.79 -12.46
C MET A 441 -4.66 -10.42 -11.31
N GLY A 442 -5.03 -11.70 -11.41
CA GLY A 442 -5.76 -12.44 -10.36
C GLY A 442 -4.87 -13.01 -9.26
N ALA A 443 -3.60 -13.30 -9.57
CA ALA A 443 -2.61 -13.77 -8.61
C ALA A 443 -1.17 -13.41 -9.02
N LEU A 444 -0.30 -13.21 -8.02
CA LEU A 444 1.14 -13.00 -8.17
C LEU A 444 1.91 -14.08 -7.39
N VAL A 445 2.89 -14.71 -8.02
CA VAL A 445 3.87 -15.59 -7.36
C VAL A 445 5.26 -15.05 -7.66
N VAL A 446 6.02 -14.72 -6.61
CA VAL A 446 7.44 -14.33 -6.70
C VAL A 446 8.24 -15.29 -5.83
N SER A 447 9.19 -16.04 -6.41
CA SER A 447 9.90 -17.07 -5.67
C SER A 447 11.36 -17.30 -6.08
N ASN A 448 12.22 -17.59 -5.11
CA ASN A 448 13.67 -17.82 -5.32
C ASN A 448 14.38 -16.66 -6.04
N SER A 449 13.94 -15.43 -5.80
CA SER A 449 14.26 -14.25 -6.61
C SER A 449 14.76 -13.07 -5.76
N THR A 450 15.60 -12.22 -6.37
CA THR A 450 16.11 -11.00 -5.72
C THR A 450 15.59 -9.75 -6.43
N LEU A 451 15.09 -8.77 -5.68
CA LEU A 451 14.75 -7.45 -6.20
C LEU A 451 15.59 -6.39 -5.46
N SER A 452 16.44 -5.66 -6.19
CA SER A 452 17.45 -4.76 -5.62
C SER A 452 17.56 -3.43 -6.36
N ASP A 453 17.85 -2.33 -5.63
CA ASP A 453 18.05 -1.00 -6.22
C ASP A 453 16.92 -0.51 -7.16
N ASN A 454 15.70 -1.02 -7.02
CA ASN A 454 14.52 -0.54 -7.74
C ASN A 454 13.84 0.58 -6.97
N GLY A 455 13.40 1.63 -7.67
CA GLY A 455 12.66 2.76 -7.12
C GLY A 455 13.52 3.97 -6.73
N ASP A 456 14.75 4.08 -7.22
CA ASP A 456 15.71 5.14 -6.87
C ASP A 456 15.43 6.52 -7.49
N GLY A 457 14.42 6.64 -8.36
CA GLY A 457 14.16 7.83 -9.17
C GLY A 457 13.15 8.84 -8.62
N GLY A 458 12.50 8.57 -7.48
CA GLY A 458 11.48 9.46 -6.91
C GLY A 458 10.63 8.82 -5.81
N GLY A 459 9.52 9.45 -5.46
CA GLY A 459 8.54 8.93 -4.49
C GLY A 459 7.42 8.11 -5.14
N ASN A 460 6.66 7.38 -4.31
CA ASN A 460 5.66 6.37 -4.68
C ASN A 460 6.27 5.10 -5.34
N THR A 461 7.55 4.85 -5.13
CA THR A 461 8.36 3.79 -5.75
C THR A 461 8.48 2.55 -4.86
N ALA A 462 8.73 1.37 -5.44
CA ALA A 462 8.95 0.14 -4.66
C ALA A 462 9.64 -0.99 -5.44
N HIS A 463 10.09 -2.05 -4.76
CA HIS A 463 10.39 -3.31 -5.47
C HIS A 463 9.13 -3.98 -5.99
N ILE A 464 8.04 -4.03 -5.21
CA ILE A 464 6.72 -4.54 -5.64
C ILE A 464 5.64 -3.55 -5.19
N LYS A 465 4.76 -3.11 -6.10
CA LYS A 465 3.63 -2.22 -5.79
C LYS A 465 2.37 -2.66 -6.54
N LEU A 466 1.37 -3.12 -5.79
CA LEU A 466 0.09 -3.59 -6.32
C LEU A 466 -1.03 -2.65 -5.86
N PHE A 467 -1.55 -1.84 -6.77
CA PHE A 467 -2.64 -0.89 -6.53
C PHE A 467 -3.98 -1.47 -7.00
N GLY A 468 -5.03 -1.42 -6.19
CA GLY A 468 -6.35 -1.95 -6.60
C GLY A 468 -6.36 -3.48 -6.67
N PHE A 469 -5.63 -4.15 -5.77
CA PHE A 469 -5.33 -5.57 -5.85
C PHE A 469 -5.95 -6.37 -4.71
N ASN A 470 -6.94 -7.19 -5.04
CA ASN A 470 -7.60 -8.16 -4.17
C ASN A 470 -7.33 -9.63 -4.59
N GLY A 471 -6.25 -9.85 -5.35
CA GLY A 471 -5.83 -11.17 -5.80
C GLY A 471 -4.98 -11.91 -4.76
N ASN A 472 -4.59 -13.15 -5.08
CA ASN A 472 -3.68 -13.92 -4.24
C ASN A 472 -2.23 -13.49 -4.47
N ALA A 473 -1.40 -13.39 -3.43
CA ALA A 473 0.04 -13.15 -3.57
C ALA A 473 0.86 -14.20 -2.81
N THR A 474 1.98 -14.64 -3.38
CA THR A 474 2.90 -15.58 -2.73
C THR A 474 4.33 -15.09 -2.90
N PHE A 475 4.98 -14.80 -1.78
CA PHE A 475 6.37 -14.36 -1.70
C PHE A 475 7.17 -15.45 -0.97
N GLU A 476 7.94 -16.23 -1.72
CA GLU A 476 8.54 -17.51 -1.27
C GLU A 476 10.06 -17.53 -1.51
N ASN A 477 10.86 -17.41 -0.45
CA ASN A 477 12.33 -17.34 -0.50
C ASN A 477 12.85 -16.19 -1.39
N ILE A 478 12.40 -14.95 -1.15
CA ILE A 478 12.81 -13.77 -1.92
C ILE A 478 13.69 -12.79 -1.12
N GLY A 479 14.65 -12.18 -1.79
CA GLY A 479 15.49 -11.11 -1.25
C GLY A 479 15.07 -9.73 -1.76
N LEU A 480 14.83 -8.79 -0.87
CA LEU A 480 14.46 -7.40 -1.17
C LEU A 480 15.54 -6.47 -0.61
N VAL A 481 16.15 -5.67 -1.48
CA VAL A 481 17.34 -4.87 -1.16
C VAL A 481 17.14 -3.41 -1.58
N GLY A 482 16.74 -2.60 -0.60
CA GLY A 482 16.72 -1.15 -0.68
C GLY A 482 18.13 -0.56 -0.71
N GLN A 483 18.21 0.77 -0.57
CA GLN A 483 19.46 1.49 -0.82
C GLN A 483 20.58 1.21 0.19
N SER A 484 21.82 1.50 -0.21
CA SER A 484 22.97 1.41 0.71
C SER A 484 22.87 2.40 1.87
N GLY A 485 23.32 2.00 3.06
CA GLY A 485 23.29 2.84 4.28
C GLY A 485 23.93 4.23 4.11
N GLY A 486 23.18 5.28 4.42
CA GLY A 486 23.56 6.69 4.24
C GLY A 486 23.12 7.31 2.90
N SER A 487 22.26 6.64 2.12
CA SER A 487 21.66 7.19 0.91
C SER A 487 20.64 8.30 1.23
N ALA A 488 20.51 9.28 0.34
CA ALA A 488 19.57 10.37 0.51
C ALA A 488 18.13 9.89 0.30
N ILE A 489 17.16 10.46 1.04
CA ILE A 489 15.74 10.08 0.98
C ILE A 489 15.23 9.97 -0.47
N GLY A 490 15.46 11.00 -1.30
CA GLY A 490 15.00 11.04 -2.69
C GLY A 490 15.75 10.13 -3.68
N SER A 491 16.61 9.22 -3.20
CA SER A 491 17.16 8.11 -3.98
C SER A 491 16.85 6.74 -3.38
N ARG A 492 16.06 6.67 -2.29
CA ARG A 492 15.58 5.41 -1.70
C ARG A 492 14.21 5.05 -2.30
N PRO A 493 13.87 3.77 -2.47
CA PRO A 493 12.48 3.37 -2.66
C PRO A 493 11.60 3.80 -1.48
N ASP A 494 10.33 4.14 -1.74
CA ASP A 494 9.36 4.32 -0.66
C ASP A 494 9.17 2.99 0.10
N ASN A 495 8.95 1.88 -0.62
CA ASN A 495 8.61 0.56 -0.04
C ASN A 495 9.46 -0.59 -0.61
N ALA A 496 9.48 -1.73 0.08
CA ALA A 496 9.90 -3.02 -0.49
C ALA A 496 8.70 -3.69 -1.17
N ILE A 497 7.60 -3.92 -0.42
CA ILE A 497 6.30 -4.35 -0.94
C ILE A 497 5.22 -3.39 -0.41
N GLU A 498 4.40 -2.84 -1.32
CA GLU A 498 3.16 -2.15 -0.96
C GLU A 498 1.97 -2.83 -1.65
N LEU A 499 1.00 -3.28 -0.84
CA LEU A 499 -0.25 -3.89 -1.28
C LEU A 499 -1.40 -2.95 -0.93
N ILE A 500 -2.24 -2.61 -1.91
CA ILE A 500 -3.36 -1.68 -1.70
C ILE A 500 -4.62 -2.25 -2.34
N GLY A 501 -5.62 -2.58 -1.51
CA GLY A 501 -6.88 -3.18 -1.98
C GLY A 501 -7.77 -2.18 -2.71
N GLY A 502 -8.19 -1.11 -2.03
CA GLY A 502 -9.13 -0.11 -2.54
C GLY A 502 -8.46 1.23 -2.91
N LEU A 503 -8.84 1.81 -4.05
CA LEU A 503 -8.40 3.14 -4.50
C LEU A 503 -9.58 4.08 -4.75
N ASN A 504 -9.44 5.36 -4.39
CA ASN A 504 -10.38 6.42 -4.80
C ASN A 504 -9.89 7.23 -6.02
N ALA A 505 -8.62 7.11 -6.41
CA ALA A 505 -8.07 7.80 -7.58
C ALA A 505 -6.86 7.07 -8.18
N PRO A 506 -6.58 7.21 -9.49
CA PRO A 506 -5.45 6.55 -10.16
C PRO A 506 -4.10 6.78 -9.45
N ASN A 507 -3.45 5.68 -9.05
CA ASN A 507 -2.15 5.68 -8.33
C ASN A 507 -2.17 6.38 -6.95
N SER A 508 -3.34 6.63 -6.36
CA SER A 508 -3.50 7.19 -5.01
C SER A 508 -4.11 6.19 -4.04
N ALA A 509 -3.44 6.01 -2.89
CA ALA A 509 -3.93 5.23 -1.76
C ALA A 509 -4.84 6.04 -0.79
N ASN A 510 -5.05 7.34 -1.05
CA ASN A 510 -5.68 8.23 -0.08
C ASN A 510 -6.77 9.12 -0.72
N PRO A 511 -7.94 9.34 -0.06
CA PRO A 511 -8.44 8.59 1.11
C PRO A 511 -8.70 7.11 0.78
N ALA A 512 -8.90 6.27 1.79
CA ALA A 512 -9.41 4.90 1.60
C ALA A 512 -10.87 4.91 1.11
N PRO A 513 -11.30 3.93 0.27
CA PRO A 513 -12.71 3.81 -0.11
C PRO A 513 -13.59 3.32 1.04
N ALA A 514 -14.85 3.74 1.06
CA ALA A 514 -15.88 3.26 1.98
C ALA A 514 -16.22 1.76 1.83
N ASN A 515 -15.74 1.11 0.76
CA ASN A 515 -15.95 -0.30 0.45
C ASN A 515 -14.63 -0.86 -0.10
N SER A 516 -13.62 -0.93 0.76
CA SER A 516 -12.36 -1.62 0.44
C SER A 516 -12.62 -3.12 0.19
N PRO A 517 -11.92 -3.76 -0.78
CA PRO A 517 -12.07 -5.18 -1.03
C PRO A 517 -11.25 -6.01 -0.03
N ASP A 518 -11.72 -7.21 0.31
CA ASP A 518 -10.99 -8.15 1.16
C ASP A 518 -9.65 -8.56 0.55
N ILE A 519 -8.67 -8.90 1.38
CA ILE A 519 -7.39 -9.41 0.90
C ILE A 519 -7.56 -10.83 0.33
N GLY A 520 -6.92 -11.10 -0.81
CA GLY A 520 -6.78 -12.48 -1.29
C GLY A 520 -5.85 -13.29 -0.38
N THR A 521 -5.58 -14.55 -0.72
CA THR A 521 -4.57 -15.34 0.00
C THR A 521 -3.18 -14.74 -0.25
N VAL A 522 -2.62 -14.04 0.74
CA VAL A 522 -1.34 -13.33 0.68
C VAL A 522 -0.36 -13.97 1.65
N THR A 523 0.70 -14.59 1.14
CA THR A 523 1.68 -15.36 1.94
C THR A 523 3.09 -14.81 1.86
N PHE A 524 3.72 -14.60 3.02
CA PHE A 524 5.13 -14.23 3.18
C PHE A 524 5.89 -15.38 3.88
N ASN A 525 6.78 -16.06 3.16
CA ASN A 525 7.62 -17.14 3.66
C ASN A 525 9.06 -17.04 3.11
N GLY A 526 10.07 -17.00 3.98
CA GLY A 526 11.47 -16.81 3.58
C GLY A 526 11.77 -15.45 2.93
N VAL A 527 10.96 -14.42 3.20
CA VAL A 527 11.11 -13.07 2.65
C VAL A 527 12.15 -12.32 3.49
N THR A 528 13.24 -11.85 2.88
CA THR A 528 14.27 -11.04 3.57
C THR A 528 14.28 -9.62 3.00
N VAL A 529 14.17 -8.62 3.86
CA VAL A 529 14.18 -7.19 3.50
C VAL A 529 15.39 -6.50 4.14
N SER A 530 16.12 -5.72 3.34
CA SER A 530 17.35 -5.08 3.80
C SER A 530 17.63 -3.75 3.10
N GLY A 531 18.48 -2.92 3.70
CA GLY A 531 18.84 -1.61 3.15
C GLY A 531 17.87 -0.49 3.55
N GLU A 532 18.08 0.68 2.97
CA GLU A 532 17.35 1.89 3.31
C GLU A 532 16.13 2.15 2.42
N TYR A 533 15.02 2.46 3.07
CA TYR A 533 13.74 2.89 2.50
C TYR A 533 13.40 4.31 2.97
N HIS A 534 12.45 4.95 2.30
CA HIS A 534 11.92 6.26 2.68
C HIS A 534 10.66 6.15 3.57
N LYS A 535 9.76 5.21 3.24
CA LYS A 535 8.52 4.91 3.98
C LYS A 535 8.52 3.47 4.48
N ASN A 536 7.36 2.90 4.79
CA ASN A 536 7.25 1.53 5.27
C ASN A 536 7.78 0.54 4.20
N PRO A 537 8.84 -0.24 4.50
CA PRO A 537 9.30 -1.35 3.66
C PRO A 537 8.18 -2.34 3.35
N ILE A 538 7.31 -2.66 4.31
CA ILE A 538 6.09 -3.43 4.08
C ILE A 538 4.88 -2.57 4.46
N GLY A 539 4.00 -2.32 3.49
CA GLY A 539 2.74 -1.61 3.69
C GLY A 539 1.56 -2.39 3.11
N ILE A 540 0.49 -2.53 3.89
CA ILE A 540 -0.75 -3.22 3.52
C ILE A 540 -1.91 -2.26 3.83
N PHE A 541 -2.56 -1.72 2.79
CA PHE A 541 -3.49 -0.61 2.95
C PHE A 541 -4.84 -0.83 2.26
N ASN A 542 -5.89 -0.23 2.82
CA ASN A 542 -7.22 -0.14 2.20
C ASN A 542 -7.80 -1.52 1.83
N PHE A 543 -7.92 -2.44 2.80
CA PHE A 543 -8.57 -3.75 2.61
C PHE A 543 -9.89 -3.83 3.41
N GLY A 544 -10.73 -4.81 3.07
CA GLY A 544 -11.89 -5.20 3.87
C GLY A 544 -11.42 -6.05 5.04
N GLU A 545 -11.57 -7.36 4.90
CA GLU A 545 -11.00 -8.38 5.79
C GLU A 545 -9.53 -8.74 5.44
N LEU A 546 -8.69 -9.03 6.45
CA LEU A 546 -7.32 -9.55 6.30
C LEU A 546 -7.19 -11.07 6.56
N ASP A 547 -8.29 -11.81 6.67
CA ASP A 547 -8.36 -13.26 6.96
C ASP A 547 -7.51 -14.14 5.97
N GLY A 548 -7.14 -13.59 4.81
CA GLY A 548 -6.25 -14.20 3.81
C GLY A 548 -4.74 -13.94 4.01
N LEU A 549 -4.33 -13.10 4.96
CA LEU A 549 -2.93 -12.71 5.20
C LEU A 549 -2.19 -13.73 6.09
N SER A 550 -1.05 -14.22 5.61
CA SER A 550 -0.22 -15.22 6.29
C SER A 550 1.25 -14.83 6.26
N ILE A 551 1.82 -14.53 7.43
CA ILE A 551 3.23 -14.14 7.58
C ILE A 551 3.91 -15.17 8.46
N THR A 552 4.85 -15.95 7.90
CA THR A 552 5.50 -17.07 8.60
C THR A 552 7.03 -16.99 8.63
N GLY A 553 7.63 -16.14 7.77
CA GLY A 553 9.05 -15.86 7.77
C GLY A 553 9.36 -14.60 6.98
N LEU A 554 9.15 -13.44 7.63
CA LEU A 554 9.48 -12.12 7.10
C LEU A 554 10.60 -11.49 7.95
N ASP A 555 11.82 -11.46 7.42
CA ASP A 555 12.97 -10.85 8.09
C ASP A 555 13.13 -9.39 7.65
N LEU A 556 12.88 -8.46 8.58
CA LEU A 556 13.08 -7.02 8.43
C LEU A 556 14.32 -6.53 9.20
N SER A 557 15.11 -7.43 9.79
CA SER A 557 16.21 -7.07 10.71
C SER A 557 17.38 -6.33 10.05
N GLY A 558 17.47 -6.38 8.72
CA GLY A 558 18.41 -5.61 7.91
C GLY A 558 17.82 -4.33 7.28
N ALA A 559 16.52 -4.06 7.46
CA ALA A 559 15.84 -2.91 6.88
C ALA A 559 15.95 -1.66 7.76
N VAL A 560 16.00 -0.49 7.13
CA VAL A 560 16.06 0.82 7.79
C VAL A 560 15.09 1.77 7.10
N SER A 561 14.25 2.46 7.86
CA SER A 561 13.40 3.53 7.35
C SER A 561 13.29 4.68 8.35
N SER A 562 12.74 5.80 7.89
CA SER A 562 12.26 6.93 8.71
C SER A 562 10.83 6.74 9.21
N TRP A 563 10.09 5.78 8.64
CA TRP A 563 8.74 5.38 9.03
C TRP A 563 8.82 3.99 9.69
N LYS A 564 7.74 3.50 10.31
CA LYS A 564 7.69 2.10 10.82
C LYS A 564 8.04 1.07 9.73
N LEU A 565 8.61 -0.07 10.11
CA LEU A 565 9.10 -1.10 9.17
C LEU A 565 7.99 -1.97 8.56
N PHE A 566 6.87 -2.10 9.27
CA PHE A 566 5.65 -2.79 8.85
C PHE A 566 4.44 -1.88 9.15
N ASN A 567 3.45 -1.81 8.25
CA ASN A 567 2.27 -0.97 8.45
C ASN A 567 1.00 -1.62 7.88
N ILE A 568 -0.06 -1.67 8.69
CA ILE A 568 -1.44 -1.97 8.30
C ILE A 568 -2.30 -0.74 8.63
N ASP A 569 -2.96 -0.15 7.64
CA ASP A 569 -3.83 1.02 7.83
C ASP A 569 -4.97 1.09 6.80
N GLY A 570 -6.17 1.46 7.25
CA GLY A 570 -7.36 1.57 6.41
C GLY A 570 -8.11 0.27 6.18
N VAL A 571 -8.02 -0.67 7.11
CA VAL A 571 -8.79 -1.92 7.07
C VAL A 571 -10.12 -1.79 7.80
N THR A 572 -11.19 -2.33 7.19
CA THR A 572 -12.58 -2.20 7.70
C THR A 572 -12.99 -3.35 8.62
N GLU A 573 -12.07 -4.26 8.94
CA GLU A 573 -12.33 -5.39 9.84
C GLU A 573 -12.25 -5.00 11.31
N THR A 574 -12.96 -5.75 12.15
CA THR A 574 -13.01 -5.51 13.60
C THR A 574 -11.92 -6.26 14.39
N ASN A 575 -10.97 -6.94 13.73
CA ASN A 575 -9.95 -7.74 14.42
C ASN A 575 -8.63 -7.82 13.62
N ILE A 576 -7.65 -6.99 14.00
CA ILE A 576 -6.28 -6.98 13.47
C ILE A 576 -5.37 -7.72 14.46
N ASP A 577 -4.82 -8.89 14.09
CA ASP A 577 -4.01 -9.74 14.98
C ASP A 577 -2.55 -9.91 14.50
N GLY A 578 -1.71 -8.94 14.85
CA GLY A 578 -0.26 -8.97 14.62
C GLY A 578 0.48 -10.03 15.42
N SER A 579 -0.10 -10.57 16.51
CA SER A 579 0.57 -11.54 17.39
C SER A 579 0.84 -12.88 16.71
N SER A 580 0.13 -13.14 15.61
CA SER A 580 0.27 -14.31 14.76
C SER A 580 1.43 -14.22 13.75
N TYR A 581 1.97 -13.02 13.49
CA TYR A 581 2.87 -12.79 12.35
C TYR A 581 4.33 -13.15 12.66
N GLY A 582 4.90 -14.05 11.85
CA GLY A 582 6.30 -14.47 11.90
C GLY A 582 7.27 -13.43 11.33
N ILE A 583 7.34 -12.25 11.96
CA ILE A 583 8.23 -11.14 11.59
C ILE A 583 9.49 -11.14 12.48
N THR A 584 10.65 -10.88 11.89
CA THR A 584 11.90 -10.61 12.62
C THR A 584 12.31 -9.16 12.41
N PHE A 585 12.06 -8.30 13.41
CA PHE A 585 12.46 -6.89 13.39
C PHE A 585 13.93 -6.67 13.81
N PRO A 586 14.51 -5.48 13.55
CA PRO A 586 15.80 -5.09 14.12
C PRO A 586 15.75 -5.05 15.64
N ASN A 587 16.88 -5.36 16.29
CA ASN A 587 17.01 -5.26 17.75
C ASN A 587 17.18 -3.78 18.16
N THR A 588 16.04 -3.10 18.34
CA THR A 588 15.94 -1.74 18.84
C THR A 588 14.84 -1.63 19.91
N THR A 589 14.72 -0.45 20.54
CA THR A 589 13.58 -0.07 21.38
C THR A 589 12.58 0.82 20.65
N ASP A 590 12.96 1.38 19.49
CA ASP A 590 12.10 2.22 18.66
C ASP A 590 10.87 1.43 18.18
N VAL A 591 9.75 2.12 17.93
CA VAL A 591 8.55 1.49 17.35
C VAL A 591 8.83 1.01 15.93
N VAL A 592 8.54 -0.27 15.65
CA VAL A 592 8.87 -0.96 14.39
C VAL A 592 7.66 -1.37 13.55
N ALA A 593 6.46 -1.51 14.11
CA ALA A 593 5.23 -1.64 13.31
C ALA A 593 4.16 -0.61 13.68
N GLU A 594 3.21 -0.40 12.76
CA GLU A 594 1.97 0.36 12.97
C GLU A 594 0.77 -0.49 12.54
N PHE A 595 -0.28 -0.50 13.36
CA PHE A 595 -1.54 -1.20 13.10
C PHE A 595 -2.71 -0.26 13.34
N GLN A 596 -3.56 -0.10 12.34
CA GLN A 596 -4.65 0.87 12.37
C GLN A 596 -5.90 0.34 11.65
N GLY A 597 -7.06 0.65 12.23
CA GLY A 597 -8.36 0.50 11.55
C GLY A 597 -8.58 1.58 10.49
N GLU A 598 -9.80 2.11 10.43
CA GLU A 598 -10.29 2.92 9.31
C GLU A 598 -9.46 4.18 9.00
N LYS A 599 -9.05 4.36 7.74
CA LYS A 599 -8.20 5.50 7.30
C LYS A 599 -9.04 6.75 7.01
N SER A 600 -10.36 6.61 6.93
CA SER A 600 -11.28 7.70 6.65
C SER A 600 -12.65 7.45 7.26
N ALA A 601 -13.24 8.49 7.85
CA ALA A 601 -14.63 8.50 8.30
C ALA A 601 -15.68 8.19 7.21
N ASN A 602 -15.28 8.10 5.93
CA ASN A 602 -16.12 7.52 4.87
C ASN A 602 -16.44 6.04 5.08
N GLN A 603 -15.66 5.33 5.91
CA GLN A 603 -15.81 3.90 6.22
C GLN A 603 -16.75 3.71 7.43
N GLY A 604 -16.72 4.63 8.40
CA GLY A 604 -17.64 4.75 9.53
C GLY A 604 -16.98 4.47 10.89
N THR A 605 -17.70 4.73 11.98
CA THR A 605 -17.30 4.36 13.35
C THR A 605 -17.41 2.85 13.53
N VAL A 606 -16.34 2.18 13.95
CA VAL A 606 -16.20 0.71 14.04
C VAL A 606 -15.45 0.34 15.31
N ASP A 607 -16.07 -0.45 16.20
CA ASP A 607 -15.38 -1.03 17.36
C ASP A 607 -14.33 -2.06 16.88
N THR A 608 -13.03 -1.74 16.95
CA THR A 608 -11.92 -2.61 16.53
C THR A 608 -11.24 -3.33 17.70
N ILE A 609 -10.68 -4.51 17.42
CA ILE A 609 -9.73 -5.20 18.28
C ILE A 609 -8.39 -5.18 17.55
N ILE A 610 -7.40 -4.53 18.13
CA ILE A 610 -6.04 -4.47 17.58
C ILE A 610 -5.09 -5.16 18.56
N THR A 611 -4.32 -6.12 18.07
CA THR A 611 -3.28 -6.81 18.83
C THR A 611 -1.94 -6.62 18.12
N GLY A 612 -0.94 -6.10 18.83
CA GLY A 612 0.42 -5.93 18.32
C GLY A 612 1.19 -7.26 18.20
N THR A 613 2.49 -7.16 17.93
CA THR A 613 3.40 -8.29 17.72
C THR A 613 4.07 -8.71 19.04
N SER A 614 5.40 -8.91 19.02
CA SER A 614 6.25 -9.05 20.20
C SER A 614 7.47 -8.13 20.05
N SER A 615 7.22 -6.88 19.67
CA SER A 615 8.17 -5.80 19.46
C SER A 615 7.45 -4.47 19.71
N SER A 616 8.21 -3.37 19.92
CA SER A 616 7.61 -2.05 20.13
C SER A 616 6.72 -1.65 18.96
N ASP A 617 5.41 -1.53 19.17
CA ASP A 617 4.41 -1.28 18.12
C ASP A 617 3.57 -0.03 18.39
N GLN A 618 2.93 0.51 17.36
CA GLN A 618 1.95 1.60 17.46
C GLN A 618 0.57 1.11 17.03
N LEU A 619 -0.41 1.15 17.93
CA LEU A 619 -1.79 0.74 17.69
C LEU A 619 -2.70 1.98 17.71
N ASN A 620 -3.39 2.26 16.60
CA ASN A 620 -4.29 3.42 16.45
C ASN A 620 -5.73 2.90 16.20
N GLY A 621 -6.62 2.99 17.21
CA GLY A 621 -8.02 2.52 17.15
C GLY A 621 -8.90 3.38 16.25
N LYS A 622 -9.06 4.66 16.64
CA LYS A 622 -9.65 5.82 15.93
C LYS A 622 -11.08 6.20 16.35
N GLU A 623 -12.11 5.60 15.75
CA GLU A 623 -13.51 5.92 16.03
C GLU A 623 -14.26 4.62 16.33
N GLY A 624 -14.47 4.32 17.61
CA GLY A 624 -15.04 3.05 18.06
C GLY A 624 -14.88 2.91 19.57
N ASN A 625 -15.38 1.82 20.16
CA ASN A 625 -15.03 1.43 21.53
C ASN A 625 -13.97 0.33 21.42
N ASP A 626 -12.73 0.77 21.17
CA ASP A 626 -11.66 -0.09 20.69
C ASP A 626 -11.06 -0.97 21.80
N THR A 627 -10.40 -2.06 21.41
CA THR A 627 -9.62 -2.91 22.30
C THR A 627 -8.21 -3.07 21.77
N LEU A 628 -7.29 -2.24 22.31
CA LEU A 628 -5.88 -2.21 21.95
C LEU A 628 -5.08 -3.08 22.93
N ASN A 629 -4.35 -4.06 22.41
CA ASN A 629 -3.49 -4.96 23.18
C ASN A 629 -2.07 -4.87 22.59
N GLY A 630 -1.11 -4.25 23.29
CA GLY A 630 0.26 -4.05 22.83
C GLY A 630 0.98 -5.38 22.59
N GLY A 631 1.43 -6.02 23.67
CA GLY A 631 1.99 -7.38 23.65
C GLY A 631 3.22 -7.52 24.54
N ASP A 632 4.35 -7.90 23.92
CA ASP A 632 5.69 -7.77 24.49
C ASP A 632 6.37 -6.60 23.76
N GLY A 633 6.64 -5.45 24.40
CA GLY A 633 7.02 -4.24 23.65
C GLY A 633 7.53 -3.03 24.45
N ASN A 634 7.41 -1.85 23.84
CA ASN A 634 7.38 -0.54 24.51
C ASN A 634 6.40 0.30 23.68
N ASP A 635 5.11 0.06 23.89
CA ASP A 635 4.12 0.29 22.86
C ASP A 635 3.48 1.67 22.93
N ILE A 636 3.05 2.18 21.78
CA ILE A 636 2.28 3.41 21.65
C ILE A 636 0.83 3.03 21.36
N LEU A 637 -0.05 3.39 22.28
CA LEU A 637 -1.45 2.95 22.28
C LEU A 637 -2.33 4.20 22.18
N ILE A 638 -3.05 4.34 21.06
CA ILE A 638 -3.84 5.52 20.76
C ILE A 638 -5.28 5.09 20.46
N GLY A 639 -6.15 5.23 21.46
CA GLY A 639 -7.58 4.97 21.32
C GLY A 639 -8.25 5.98 20.39
N LEU A 640 -8.19 7.26 20.79
CA LEU A 640 -8.95 8.39 20.25
C LEU A 640 -10.41 8.40 20.77
N ALA A 641 -11.43 8.23 19.92
CA ALA A 641 -12.79 8.65 20.25
C ALA A 641 -13.74 7.48 20.62
N GLY A 642 -13.75 7.10 21.89
CA GLY A 642 -14.55 5.98 22.41
C GLY A 642 -14.63 5.83 23.93
N ASP A 643 -15.26 4.74 24.40
CA ASP A 643 -15.06 4.19 25.75
C ASP A 643 -14.05 3.02 25.67
N ASP A 644 -12.78 3.31 25.44
CA ASP A 644 -11.80 2.32 24.97
C ASP A 644 -11.27 1.35 26.04
N ARG A 645 -10.70 0.24 25.57
CA ARG A 645 -9.93 -0.70 26.38
C ARG A 645 -8.48 -0.75 25.90
N ILE A 646 -7.55 -0.34 26.76
CA ILE A 646 -6.12 -0.31 26.47
C ILE A 646 -5.36 -1.24 27.44
N ASP A 647 -4.55 -2.14 26.90
CA ASP A 647 -3.69 -3.09 27.63
C ASP A 647 -2.30 -3.11 26.99
N GLY A 648 -1.28 -2.51 27.62
CA GLY A 648 0.07 -2.46 27.03
C GLY A 648 0.77 -3.83 27.02
N GLY A 649 0.80 -4.49 28.18
CA GLY A 649 1.29 -5.86 28.31
C GLY A 649 2.57 -5.94 29.13
N ASP A 650 3.64 -6.49 28.53
CA ASP A 650 4.95 -6.73 29.15
C ASP A 650 5.99 -5.76 28.53
N GLY A 651 6.00 -4.49 28.96
CA GLY A 651 6.84 -3.45 28.35
C GLY A 651 7.19 -2.23 29.21
N ILE A 652 7.27 -1.06 28.55
CA ILE A 652 7.24 0.30 29.13
C ILE A 652 6.34 1.13 28.22
N ASP A 653 5.04 1.03 28.47
CA ASP A 653 4.06 1.37 27.43
C ASP A 653 3.47 2.77 27.63
N SER A 654 2.92 3.34 26.56
CA SER A 654 2.51 4.74 26.47
C SER A 654 1.12 4.88 25.84
N ALA A 655 0.12 5.23 26.66
CA ALA A 655 -1.20 5.61 26.16
C ALA A 655 -1.22 7.12 25.84
N ILE A 656 -1.70 7.50 24.65
CA ILE A 656 -1.79 8.88 24.17
C ILE A 656 -3.25 9.31 24.05
N PHE A 657 -3.57 10.49 24.58
CA PHE A 657 -4.91 11.10 24.60
C PHE A 657 -4.89 12.51 24.02
N SER A 658 -6.01 12.92 23.42
CA SER A 658 -6.21 14.21 22.75
C SER A 658 -6.57 15.32 23.74
N GLY A 659 -5.97 16.51 23.59
CA GLY A 659 -6.19 17.63 24.50
C GLY A 659 -5.27 17.65 25.72
N GLY A 660 -5.45 18.67 26.57
CA GLY A 660 -4.62 18.92 27.74
C GLY A 660 -4.96 18.02 28.94
N SER A 661 -3.95 17.67 29.74
CA SER A 661 -4.11 16.85 30.96
C SER A 661 -5.15 17.39 31.97
N GLU A 662 -5.42 18.69 31.93
CA GLU A 662 -6.45 19.40 32.70
C GLU A 662 -7.88 19.01 32.32
N ASN A 663 -8.08 18.42 31.14
CA ASN A 663 -9.35 17.88 30.66
C ASN A 663 -9.67 16.49 31.25
N PHE A 664 -8.67 15.76 31.75
CA PHE A 664 -8.78 14.34 32.06
C PHE A 664 -8.86 14.03 33.57
N THR A 665 -9.71 13.06 33.94
CA THR A 665 -9.88 12.59 35.32
C THR A 665 -9.45 11.13 35.48
N LEU A 666 -8.21 10.90 35.90
CA LEU A 666 -7.63 9.56 36.05
C LEU A 666 -7.99 8.93 37.42
N THR A 667 -8.72 7.81 37.39
CA THR A 667 -9.19 7.08 38.58
C THR A 667 -8.65 5.66 38.62
N ARG A 668 -7.68 5.38 39.50
CA ARG A 668 -7.19 4.00 39.72
C ARG A 668 -8.21 3.15 40.49
N GLN A 669 -8.58 2.03 39.91
CA GLN A 669 -9.56 1.07 40.42
C GLN A 669 -8.94 0.03 41.37
N ALA A 670 -9.80 -0.82 41.95
CA ALA A 670 -9.41 -1.81 42.97
C ALA A 670 -8.74 -3.08 42.41
N ASP A 671 -8.87 -3.35 41.11
CA ASP A 671 -8.17 -4.43 40.38
C ASP A 671 -6.76 -4.02 39.91
N GLY A 672 -6.50 -2.72 39.79
CA GLY A 672 -5.22 -2.14 39.36
C GLY A 672 -5.36 -1.20 38.18
N SER A 673 -6.42 -1.33 37.38
CA SER A 673 -6.71 -0.51 36.19
C SER A 673 -6.82 0.98 36.53
N ILE A 674 -6.63 1.82 35.52
CA ILE A 674 -6.92 3.26 35.55
C ILE A 674 -8.10 3.48 34.61
N VAL A 675 -9.18 4.04 35.13
CA VAL A 675 -10.22 4.62 34.27
C VAL A 675 -9.78 6.05 33.96
N VAL A 676 -9.62 6.34 32.68
CA VAL A 676 -9.44 7.70 32.13
C VAL A 676 -10.84 8.22 31.79
N VAL A 677 -11.03 9.54 31.85
CA VAL A 677 -12.31 10.19 31.53
C VAL A 677 -11.99 11.55 30.95
N ASP A 678 -12.29 11.78 29.68
CA ASP A 678 -12.36 13.13 29.13
C ASP A 678 -13.58 13.86 29.71
N ASN A 679 -13.40 15.11 30.11
CA ASN A 679 -14.45 15.94 30.71
C ASN A 679 -14.94 17.06 29.77
N VAL A 680 -14.38 17.20 28.56
CA VAL A 680 -14.72 18.29 27.61
C VAL A 680 -14.75 17.89 26.13
N GLY A 681 -13.98 16.90 25.68
CA GLY A 681 -13.83 16.50 24.28
C GLY A 681 -14.58 15.21 23.92
N THR A 682 -13.91 14.35 23.14
CA THR A 682 -14.48 13.15 22.50
C THR A 682 -13.85 11.83 22.95
N ASP A 683 -12.76 11.86 23.72
CA ASP A 683 -11.98 10.69 24.17
C ASP A 683 -12.65 10.00 25.39
N GLY A 684 -13.96 9.80 25.29
CA GLY A 684 -14.92 9.25 26.27
C GLY A 684 -14.41 8.81 27.66
N THR A 685 -14.36 7.50 27.91
CA THR A 685 -14.09 6.90 29.24
C THR A 685 -13.37 5.57 29.14
N ASP A 686 -12.05 5.64 29.03
CA ASP A 686 -11.18 4.48 28.77
C ASP A 686 -10.88 3.65 30.01
N THR A 687 -10.64 2.36 29.81
CA THR A 687 -10.13 1.42 30.82
C THR A 687 -8.73 0.96 30.46
N VAL A 688 -7.73 1.59 31.06
CA VAL A 688 -6.30 1.34 30.81
C VAL A 688 -5.71 0.40 31.88
N VAL A 689 -4.96 -0.59 31.43
CA VAL A 689 -4.14 -1.51 32.26
C VAL A 689 -2.76 -1.66 31.65
N ASN A 690 -1.77 -2.05 32.47
CA ASN A 690 -0.40 -2.35 32.01
C ASN A 690 0.21 -1.25 31.11
N VAL A 691 0.17 0.00 31.60
CA VAL A 691 0.74 1.18 30.94
C VAL A 691 1.46 2.04 31.99
N GLU A 692 2.72 2.38 31.72
CA GLU A 692 3.58 3.21 32.56
C GLU A 692 3.35 4.70 32.33
N ASN A 693 3.15 5.10 31.08
CA ASN A 693 3.15 6.50 30.64
C ASN A 693 1.78 6.91 30.09
N PHE A 694 1.30 8.07 30.54
CA PHE A 694 0.06 8.69 30.05
C PHE A 694 0.46 10.03 29.44
N VAL A 695 0.24 10.18 28.14
CA VAL A 695 0.61 11.37 27.37
C VAL A 695 -0.66 12.12 26.96
N PHE A 696 -0.65 13.43 27.13
CA PHE A 696 -1.75 14.33 26.79
C PHE A 696 -1.20 15.40 25.85
N VAL A 697 -1.69 15.44 24.61
CA VAL A 697 -1.20 16.32 23.54
C VAL A 697 -2.33 17.26 23.15
N GLY A 698 -2.16 18.57 23.33
CA GLY A 698 -3.26 19.56 23.27
C GLY A 698 -3.46 20.43 24.52
N GLY A 699 -2.58 20.34 25.51
CA GLY A 699 -2.59 21.21 26.68
C GLY A 699 -1.78 22.49 26.48
N THR A 700 -2.30 23.63 26.95
CA THR A 700 -1.47 24.83 27.09
C THR A 700 -0.44 24.60 28.21
N THR A 701 0.85 24.73 27.91
CA THR A 701 1.94 24.40 28.86
C THR A 701 2.01 25.31 30.09
N GLU A 702 1.32 24.91 31.16
CA GLU A 702 1.55 25.38 32.55
C GLU A 702 2.36 24.33 33.35
N THR A 703 3.16 24.79 34.30
CA THR A 703 4.34 24.07 34.86
C THR A 703 4.15 23.40 36.23
#